data_AF-A0A815AMF6-F1
#
_entry.id   AF-A0A815AMF6-F1
#
_cell.length_a   1.000
_cell.length_b   1.000
_cell.length_c   1.000
_cell.angle_alpha   90.00
_cell.angle_beta   90.00
_cell.angle_gamma   90.00
#
_symmetry.space_group_name_H-M   'P 1'
#
loop_
_entity.id
_entity.type
_entity.pdbx_description
1 polymer ?
#
loop_
_entity_poly.entity_id
_entity_poly.type
_entity_poly.pdbx_seq_one_letter_code
_entity_poly.pdbx_strand_id
1 'polypeptide(L)'
;MLFIIIVGIICIFLCYIYYNFVYKEKQIYNSFKSQGIPGEPFIPIIGQLRDIRQYTRADKFMQYHIDLQQKYGNIYTMMFGPVMRLYIHEPDYIGDVLRKYTKFYNKPELFRTVFIPLIGKTNLLVSENDIHDRARKMLNEAFHFINLQSMISIISQQTTNTIDEWLLEISKNSEKEFDIQYKLNTLTLSVITSSAFGQNFYAKNTQEIICNSVTDILDAIQYRSLNMINQIPILSKLPIAKKPLIAQRVKQLTTITDQVINDRRLGKSHSLGSGKDLLDLLLLAKDDDGNGFDDQQIKEHALTFILAGHETTGTLLTWCMYVLMTNASIFHVCREEIDRILQGKAPSYDKLDELHLVDAVIHETLRLYTPAPFITRQCIKEHYIGPENGKQIYIPVGATIILNSYVLHRSPLYWKNPLEFDYKRWMRNVDGLKPKLSHRFCYLPFSAGNRNCIGSNFALLEAKVILSMLIQRLQFEIVPGQNIVPAVTSITMRPKCGLLAKYENYEAIIIPCYVLSGQRLEIPSDVLDLYKQIILKSWPQDPDQRSTCLQFNQLIALSQPPFYLYELNFNFVVLTILANSDDETSTSSLKNPTEFLKMILKNLKAVPVIPPSSFCYSTLELANDFKTIFNELKKNRYLATAHDISNIYFGDNGAQYVAHLLNDIKTLKELVVARSEITAEYKASSEKEHCIGFSFDLSKAF
;
A
#
# COMPACT_ATOMS: atom_id res chain seq x y z
N MET A 1 26.50 42.04 44.20
CA MET A 1 25.39 41.14 44.59
C MET A 1 24.74 40.46 43.38
N LEU A 2 24.19 41.20 42.40
CA LEU A 2 23.57 40.63 41.19
C LEU A 2 24.49 39.67 40.41
N PHE A 3 25.77 40.03 40.22
CA PHE A 3 26.76 39.17 39.57
C PHE A 3 26.93 37.81 40.27
N ILE A 4 27.02 37.81 41.61
CA ILE A 4 27.18 36.59 42.42
C ILE A 4 25.93 35.70 42.30
N ILE A 5 24.73 36.31 42.27
CA ILE A 5 23.47 35.59 42.08
C ILE A 5 23.43 34.94 40.68
N ILE A 6 23.79 35.68 39.63
CA ILE A 6 23.82 35.15 38.26
C ILE A 6 24.81 33.99 38.14
N VAL A 7 26.03 34.14 38.68
CA VAL A 7 27.02 33.07 38.69
C VAL A 7 26.51 31.85 39.47
N GLY A 8 25.87 32.05 40.62
CA GLY A 8 25.25 30.98 41.40
C GLY A 8 24.19 30.21 40.61
N ILE A 9 23.30 30.91 39.90
CA ILE A 9 22.27 30.29 39.05
C ILE A 9 22.91 29.50 37.90
N ILE A 10 23.93 30.04 37.24
CA ILE A 10 24.66 29.35 36.17
C ILE A 10 25.33 28.08 36.70
N CYS A 11 25.99 28.14 37.87
CA CYS A 11 26.61 26.97 38.49
C CYS A 11 25.58 25.89 38.83
N ILE A 12 24.43 26.26 39.42
CA ILE A 12 23.34 25.32 39.70
C ILE A 12 22.82 24.69 38.41
N PHE A 13 22.64 25.49 37.35
CA PHE A 13 22.21 25.00 36.05
C PHE A 13 23.24 24.03 35.43
N LEU A 14 24.53 24.35 35.46
CA LEU A 14 25.60 23.47 34.96
C LEU A 14 25.70 22.17 35.75
N CYS A 15 25.58 22.22 37.09
CA CYS A 15 25.52 21.03 37.94
C CYS A 15 24.30 20.17 37.61
N TYR A 16 23.13 20.79 37.38
CA TYR A 16 21.92 20.08 36.96
C TYR A 16 22.11 19.39 35.59
N ILE A 17 22.72 20.08 34.62
CA ILE A 17 23.03 19.52 33.29
C ILE A 17 24.01 18.35 33.44
N TYR A 18 25.12 18.54 34.17
CA TYR A 18 26.10 17.49 34.40
C TYR A 18 25.48 16.26 35.08
N TYR A 19 24.70 16.47 36.14
CA TYR A 19 24.09 15.37 36.89
C TYR A 19 23.12 14.56 36.00
N ASN A 20 22.25 15.24 35.25
CA ASN A 20 21.21 14.56 34.47
C ASN A 20 21.70 13.98 33.15
N PHE A 21 22.69 14.58 32.48
CA PHE A 21 23.11 14.18 31.13
C PHE A 21 24.49 13.50 31.06
N VAL A 22 25.28 13.58 32.14
CA VAL A 22 26.61 12.98 32.18
C VAL A 22 26.71 11.96 33.30
N TYR A 23 26.47 12.37 34.55
CA TYR A 23 26.72 11.51 35.71
C TYR A 23 25.83 10.25 35.71
N LYS A 24 24.49 10.42 35.61
CA LYS A 24 23.55 9.28 35.59
C LYS A 24 23.84 8.31 34.44
N GLU A 25 24.03 8.84 33.25
CA GLU A 25 24.28 8.05 32.04
C GLU A 25 25.65 7.35 32.09
N LYS A 26 26.64 7.97 32.73
CA LYS A 26 27.94 7.35 33.00
C LYS A 26 27.84 6.20 33.99
N GLN A 27 26.98 6.30 35.01
CA GLN A 27 26.73 5.18 35.93
C GLN A 27 26.09 3.99 35.21
N ILE A 28 25.10 4.24 34.35
CA ILE A 28 24.48 3.19 33.51
C ILE A 28 25.52 2.56 32.58
N TYR A 29 26.35 3.37 31.91
CA TYR A 29 27.45 2.90 31.09
C TYR A 29 28.42 1.99 31.87
N ASN A 30 28.87 2.46 33.04
CA ASN A 30 29.83 1.72 33.86
C ASN A 30 29.22 0.40 34.36
N SER A 31 27.92 0.37 34.67
CA SER A 31 27.19 -0.83 35.06
C SER A 31 27.16 -1.87 33.93
N PHE A 32 26.91 -1.48 32.68
CA PHE A 32 26.98 -2.42 31.56
C PHE A 32 28.42 -2.86 31.24
N LYS A 33 29.37 -1.92 31.33
CA LYS A 33 30.79 -2.22 31.10
C LYS A 33 31.36 -3.20 32.14
N SER A 34 31.00 -3.07 33.42
CA SER A 34 31.45 -4.00 34.47
C SER A 34 30.89 -5.41 34.30
N GLN A 35 29.73 -5.54 33.63
CA GLN A 35 29.15 -6.82 33.22
C GLN A 35 29.77 -7.39 31.93
N GLY A 36 30.78 -6.73 31.38
CA GLY A 36 31.46 -7.14 30.14
C GLY A 36 30.59 -6.99 28.90
N ILE A 37 29.61 -6.08 28.90
CA ILE A 37 28.84 -5.76 27.69
C ILE A 37 29.70 -4.84 26.81
N PRO A 38 29.97 -5.23 25.55
CA PRO A 38 30.74 -4.41 24.62
C PRO A 38 29.91 -3.22 24.11
N GLY A 39 30.57 -2.25 23.50
CA GLY A 39 29.90 -1.13 22.86
C GLY A 39 30.80 0.04 22.59
N GLU A 40 30.20 1.08 22.04
CA GLU A 40 30.88 2.34 21.72
C GLU A 40 31.33 3.08 23.00
N PRO A 41 32.43 3.85 22.95
CA PRO A 41 32.95 4.55 24.11
C PRO A 41 31.96 5.61 24.60
N PHE A 42 31.98 5.88 25.90
CA PHE A 42 31.16 6.94 26.49
C PHE A 42 31.65 8.32 26.03
N ILE A 43 30.81 9.04 25.28
CA ILE A 43 31.05 10.41 24.84
C ILE A 43 29.96 11.30 25.46
N PRO A 44 30.29 12.16 26.45
CA PRO A 44 29.31 12.97 27.16
C PRO A 44 28.46 13.83 26.22
N ILE A 45 27.14 13.91 26.50
CA ILE A 45 26.14 14.78 25.84
C ILE A 45 25.87 14.50 24.36
N ILE A 46 26.91 14.25 23.55
CA ILE A 46 26.79 14.08 22.10
C ILE A 46 26.75 12.61 21.67
N GLY A 47 27.30 11.69 22.45
CA GLY A 47 27.37 10.28 22.07
C GLY A 47 28.02 10.06 20.70
N GLN A 48 27.50 9.09 19.95
CA GLN A 48 27.97 8.76 18.59
C GLN A 48 27.28 9.58 17.49
N LEU A 49 26.81 10.80 17.78
CA LEU A 49 26.08 11.63 16.81
C LEU A 49 26.86 11.93 15.53
N ARG A 50 28.20 12.06 15.60
CA ARG A 50 29.05 12.30 14.42
C ARG A 50 28.95 11.13 13.45
N ASP A 51 29.15 9.92 13.96
CA ASP A 51 29.17 8.71 13.14
C ASP A 51 27.76 8.43 12.60
N ILE A 52 26.74 8.59 13.43
CA ILE A 52 25.33 8.50 12.98
C ILE A 52 25.06 9.49 11.85
N ARG A 53 25.47 10.76 11.97
CA ARG A 53 25.30 11.76 10.89
C ARG A 53 26.07 11.39 9.63
N GLN A 54 27.27 10.81 9.76
CA GLN A 54 28.06 10.36 8.61
C GLN A 54 27.34 9.22 7.88
N TYR A 55 26.88 8.19 8.60
CA TYR A 55 26.13 7.07 8.02
C TYR A 55 24.79 7.53 7.45
N THR A 56 24.06 8.43 8.11
CA THR A 56 22.82 9.02 7.58
C THR A 56 23.06 9.80 6.29
N ARG A 57 24.13 10.60 6.20
CA ARG A 57 24.49 11.32 4.97
C ARG A 57 24.89 10.40 3.83
N ALA A 58 25.44 9.23 4.16
CA ALA A 58 25.84 8.21 3.20
C ALA A 58 24.72 7.18 2.92
N ASP A 59 23.48 7.42 3.37
CA ASP A 59 22.34 6.52 3.15
C ASP A 59 22.50 5.11 3.72
N LYS A 60 23.25 5.03 4.82
CA LYS A 60 23.62 3.79 5.51
C LYS A 60 23.17 3.78 6.97
N PHE A 61 22.15 4.56 7.35
CA PHE A 61 21.68 4.60 8.74
C PHE A 61 21.23 3.23 9.26
N MET A 62 20.48 2.46 8.46
CA MET A 62 20.09 1.10 8.86
C MET A 62 21.27 0.13 8.85
N GLN A 63 22.17 0.27 7.87
CA GLN A 63 23.41 -0.51 7.78
C GLN A 63 24.32 -0.30 8.99
N TYR A 64 24.40 0.93 9.53
CA TYR A 64 25.16 1.23 10.74
C TYR A 64 24.80 0.32 11.91
N HIS A 65 23.52 -0.02 12.07
CA HIS A 65 23.08 -0.94 13.12
C HIS A 65 23.48 -2.40 12.85
N ILE A 66 23.57 -2.82 11.59
CA ILE A 66 24.12 -4.13 11.21
C ILE A 66 25.63 -4.15 11.49
N ASP A 67 26.37 -3.11 11.10
CA ASP A 67 27.81 -3.02 11.30
C ASP A 67 28.17 -3.02 12.80
N LEU A 68 27.38 -2.33 13.64
CA LEU A 68 27.53 -2.38 15.10
C LEU A 68 27.27 -3.78 15.66
N GLN A 69 26.25 -4.47 15.18
CA GLN A 69 25.95 -5.85 15.60
C GLN A 69 27.05 -6.83 15.16
N GLN A 70 27.62 -6.65 13.97
CA GLN A 70 28.77 -7.44 13.53
C GLN A 70 30.02 -7.16 14.37
N LYS A 71 30.25 -5.88 14.75
CA LYS A 71 31.41 -5.45 15.54
C LYS A 71 31.36 -5.91 17.00
N TYR A 72 30.19 -5.85 17.63
CA TYR A 72 30.04 -6.06 19.09
C TYR A 72 29.21 -7.28 19.46
N GLY A 73 28.59 -7.96 18.50
CA GLY A 73 27.66 -9.07 18.74
C GLY A 73 26.21 -8.61 18.96
N ASN A 74 25.37 -9.53 19.44
CA ASN A 74 23.92 -9.32 19.51
C ASN A 74 23.45 -8.43 20.67
N ILE A 75 24.31 -8.15 21.65
CA ILE A 75 24.02 -7.28 22.80
C ILE A 75 25.16 -6.28 22.94
N TYR A 76 24.87 -4.99 22.79
CA TYR A 76 25.89 -3.95 22.86
C TYR A 76 25.31 -2.61 23.33
N THR A 77 26.19 -1.71 23.78
CA THR A 77 25.80 -0.34 24.16
C THR A 77 26.22 0.71 23.14
N MET A 78 25.39 1.73 22.94
CA MET A 78 25.78 2.96 22.24
C MET A 78 25.00 4.16 22.79
N MET A 79 25.55 5.36 22.61
CA MET A 79 24.90 6.61 22.99
C MET A 79 24.31 7.32 21.77
N PHE A 80 23.11 7.87 21.94
CA PHE A 80 22.53 8.83 21.00
C PHE A 80 22.19 10.12 21.74
N GLY A 81 22.96 11.17 21.44
CA GLY A 81 22.96 12.35 22.30
C GLY A 81 23.41 11.95 23.72
N PRO A 82 22.74 12.43 24.78
CA PRO A 82 23.16 12.16 26.15
C PRO A 82 22.76 10.77 26.65
N VAL A 83 21.86 10.07 25.96
CA VAL A 83 21.20 8.87 26.47
C VAL A 83 22.00 7.62 26.10
N MET A 84 22.38 6.84 27.10
CA MET A 84 22.93 5.50 26.94
C MET A 84 21.84 4.49 26.59
N ARG A 85 22.10 3.66 25.59
CA ARG A 85 21.16 2.65 25.10
C ARG A 85 21.82 1.28 25.08
N LEU A 86 21.11 0.27 25.59
CA LEU A 86 21.44 -1.14 25.42
C LEU A 86 20.63 -1.70 24.25
N TYR A 87 21.31 -2.15 23.20
CA TYR A 87 20.72 -2.84 22.07
C TYR A 87 20.70 -4.34 22.34
N ILE A 88 19.55 -4.97 22.12
CA ILE A 88 19.34 -6.40 22.35
C ILE A 88 18.72 -7.04 21.11
N HIS A 89 19.42 -8.02 20.54
CA HIS A 89 18.98 -8.83 19.40
C HIS A 89 18.84 -10.32 19.75
N GLU A 90 18.87 -10.66 21.04
CA GLU A 90 18.71 -12.03 21.52
C GLU A 90 17.27 -12.31 21.99
N PRO A 91 16.55 -13.28 21.41
CA PRO A 91 15.13 -13.50 21.64
C PRO A 91 14.72 -13.81 23.09
N ASP A 92 15.56 -14.48 23.89
CA ASP A 92 15.26 -14.74 25.30
C ASP A 92 15.19 -13.45 26.12
N TYR A 93 16.21 -12.59 25.96
CA TYR A 93 16.29 -11.28 26.59
C TYR A 93 15.16 -10.36 26.11
N ILE A 94 14.82 -10.42 24.82
CA ILE A 94 13.66 -9.72 24.26
C ILE A 94 12.37 -10.18 24.93
N GLY A 95 12.20 -11.50 25.11
CA GLY A 95 11.05 -12.09 25.79
C GLY A 95 10.91 -11.61 27.23
N ASP A 96 12.04 -11.49 27.94
CA ASP A 96 12.07 -10.93 29.28
C ASP A 96 11.61 -9.46 29.31
N VAL A 97 12.13 -8.62 28.42
CA VAL A 97 11.78 -7.18 28.35
C VAL A 97 10.32 -6.97 27.93
N LEU A 98 9.85 -7.67 26.89
CA LEU A 98 8.53 -7.44 26.31
C LEU A 98 7.41 -8.20 27.01
N ARG A 99 7.70 -9.33 27.68
CA ARG A 99 6.69 -10.19 28.28
C ARG A 99 6.88 -10.39 29.78
N LYS A 100 7.99 -11.01 30.23
CA LYS A 100 8.17 -11.42 31.63
C LYS A 100 8.17 -10.24 32.60
N TYR A 101 8.95 -9.21 32.27
CA TYR A 101 9.15 -8.02 33.09
C TYR A 101 8.52 -6.77 32.46
N THR A 102 7.48 -6.91 31.63
CA THR A 102 6.88 -5.78 30.90
C THR A 102 6.45 -4.61 31.80
N LYS A 103 6.12 -4.86 33.07
CA LYS A 103 5.73 -3.84 34.06
C LYS A 103 6.90 -3.06 34.65
N PHE A 104 8.14 -3.51 34.41
CA PHE A 104 9.35 -2.84 34.87
C PHE A 104 9.87 -1.85 33.82
N TYR A 105 9.13 -1.66 32.73
CA TYR A 105 9.51 -0.81 31.61
C TYR A 105 8.38 0.12 31.18
N ASN A 106 8.71 1.39 30.97
CA ASN A 106 7.84 2.39 30.36
C ASN A 106 8.39 2.86 29.01
N LYS A 107 7.62 3.66 28.26
CA LYS A 107 8.17 4.47 27.17
C LYS A 107 9.12 5.52 27.75
N PRO A 108 10.27 5.78 27.11
CA PRO A 108 11.17 6.85 27.56
C PRO A 108 10.49 8.22 27.55
N GLU A 109 10.89 9.09 28.46
CA GLU A 109 10.32 10.43 28.59
C GLU A 109 10.44 11.28 27.31
N LEU A 110 11.53 11.12 26.57
CA LEU A 110 11.71 11.80 25.28
C LEU A 110 10.62 11.40 24.27
N PHE A 111 10.25 10.11 24.22
CA PHE A 111 9.18 9.63 23.35
C PHE A 111 7.85 10.27 23.78
N ARG A 112 7.55 10.26 25.08
CA ARG A 112 6.33 10.86 25.63
C ARG A 112 6.23 12.37 25.35
N THR A 113 7.33 13.12 25.53
CA THR A 113 7.38 14.57 25.28
C THR A 113 7.08 14.93 23.82
N VAL A 114 7.40 14.03 22.89
CA VAL A 114 7.15 14.23 21.46
C VAL A 114 5.69 13.96 21.09
N PHE A 115 5.09 12.88 21.63
CA PHE A 115 3.76 12.43 21.22
C PHE A 115 2.62 13.00 22.07
N ILE A 116 2.82 13.29 23.35
CA ILE A 116 1.74 13.81 24.21
C ILE A 116 1.11 15.10 23.66
N PRO A 117 1.87 16.09 23.15
CA PRO A 117 1.27 17.29 22.56
C PRO A 117 0.39 17.01 21.32
N LEU A 118 0.54 15.86 20.67
CA LEU A 118 -0.14 15.50 19.44
C LEU A 118 -1.40 14.65 19.69
N ILE A 119 -1.26 13.60 20.49
CA ILE A 119 -2.30 12.58 20.70
C ILE A 119 -2.79 12.51 22.15
N GLY A 120 -2.30 13.41 23.01
CA GLY A 120 -2.64 13.42 24.43
C GLY A 120 -1.90 12.37 25.27
N LYS A 121 -2.31 12.19 26.54
CA LYS A 121 -1.56 11.40 27.54
C LYS A 121 -2.22 10.08 27.94
N THR A 122 -3.50 9.90 27.63
CA THR A 122 -4.34 8.76 28.02
C THR A 122 -4.48 7.72 26.91
N ASN A 123 -4.05 8.03 25.69
CA ASN A 123 -4.11 7.09 24.58
C ASN A 123 -3.20 5.87 24.74
N LEU A 124 -3.43 4.86 23.90
CA LEU A 124 -2.75 3.55 23.95
C LEU A 124 -1.24 3.61 23.62
N LEU A 125 -0.78 4.62 22.88
CA LEU A 125 0.62 4.71 22.44
C LEU A 125 1.56 5.16 23.57
N VAL A 126 1.10 6.11 24.38
CA VAL A 126 1.93 6.77 25.42
C VAL A 126 1.49 6.52 26.85
N SER A 127 0.25 6.09 27.10
CA SER A 127 -0.18 5.77 28.47
C SER A 127 0.64 4.61 29.05
N GLU A 128 0.72 4.56 30.37
CA GLU A 128 1.49 3.55 31.11
C GLU A 128 0.62 2.91 32.19
N ASN A 129 1.05 1.73 32.67
CA ASN A 129 0.44 1.03 33.80
C ASN A 129 -1.08 0.85 33.65
N ASP A 130 -1.86 1.15 34.69
CA ASP A 130 -3.28 0.84 34.77
C ASP A 130 -4.11 1.62 33.73
N ILE A 131 -3.69 2.84 33.38
CA ILE A 131 -4.34 3.63 32.32
C ILE A 131 -4.22 2.89 30.99
N HIS A 132 -3.01 2.42 30.66
CA HIS A 132 -2.78 1.65 29.45
C HIS A 132 -3.53 0.32 29.48
N ASP A 133 -3.47 -0.41 30.60
CA ASP A 133 -4.08 -1.74 30.72
C ASP A 133 -5.60 -1.69 30.61
N ARG A 134 -6.25 -0.70 31.27
CA ARG A 134 -7.68 -0.44 31.14
C ARG A 134 -8.04 -0.18 29.69
N ALA A 135 -7.36 0.79 29.06
CA ALA A 135 -7.62 1.13 27.67
C ALA A 135 -7.38 -0.08 26.73
N ARG A 136 -6.32 -0.85 26.98
CA ARG A 136 -5.97 -2.02 26.17
C ARG A 136 -7.03 -3.11 26.28
N LYS A 137 -7.52 -3.38 27.49
CA LYS A 137 -8.57 -4.37 27.73
C LYS A 137 -9.85 -3.98 27.01
N MET A 138 -10.31 -2.74 27.20
CA MET A 138 -11.51 -2.20 26.56
C MET A 138 -11.42 -2.25 25.02
N LEU A 139 -10.25 -1.97 24.45
CA LEU A 139 -10.06 -1.91 23.00
C LEU A 139 -9.75 -3.26 22.34
N ASN A 140 -9.30 -4.28 23.09
CA ASN A 140 -9.02 -5.59 22.49
C ASN A 140 -10.27 -6.22 21.86
N GLU A 141 -11.44 -6.03 22.48
CA GLU A 141 -12.71 -6.49 21.93
C GLU A 141 -13.08 -5.69 20.66
N ALA A 142 -12.87 -4.37 20.69
CA ALA A 142 -13.09 -3.51 19.53
C ALA A 142 -12.27 -3.97 18.31
N PHE A 143 -10.98 -4.19 18.48
CA PHE A 143 -10.07 -4.64 17.41
C PHE A 143 -10.07 -6.15 17.19
N HIS A 144 -11.03 -6.88 17.79
CA HIS A 144 -11.22 -8.28 17.49
C HIS A 144 -11.68 -8.46 16.04
N PHE A 145 -11.20 -9.52 15.42
CA PHE A 145 -11.28 -9.76 13.99
C PHE A 145 -12.72 -9.80 13.42
N ILE A 146 -13.70 -10.24 14.21
CA ILE A 146 -15.13 -10.24 13.84
C ILE A 146 -15.62 -8.82 13.51
N ASN A 147 -15.14 -7.80 14.24
CA ASN A 147 -15.52 -6.41 14.01
C ASN A 147 -14.81 -5.79 12.80
N LEU A 148 -13.81 -6.46 12.24
CA LEU A 148 -13.04 -5.95 11.10
C LEU A 148 -13.63 -6.40 9.75
N GLN A 149 -14.48 -7.43 9.72
CA GLN A 149 -15.15 -7.89 8.50
C GLN A 149 -15.98 -6.78 7.85
N SER A 150 -16.64 -5.95 8.66
CA SER A 150 -17.42 -4.79 8.20
C SER A 150 -16.54 -3.70 7.55
N MET A 151 -15.23 -3.70 7.79
CA MET A 151 -14.29 -2.72 7.22
C MET A 151 -13.86 -3.09 5.81
N ILE A 152 -14.00 -4.35 5.38
CA ILE A 152 -13.56 -4.79 4.05
C ILE A 152 -14.25 -4.00 2.94
N SER A 153 -15.54 -3.71 3.07
CA SER A 153 -16.26 -2.91 2.08
C SER A 153 -15.71 -1.48 2.00
N ILE A 154 -15.36 -0.88 3.14
CA ILE A 154 -14.74 0.45 3.21
C ILE A 154 -13.37 0.42 2.53
N ILE A 155 -12.52 -0.56 2.88
CA ILE A 155 -11.18 -0.72 2.31
C ILE A 155 -11.29 -0.90 0.79
N SER A 156 -12.12 -1.84 0.33
CA SER A 156 -12.33 -2.13 -1.09
C SER A 156 -12.86 -0.91 -1.84
N GLN A 157 -13.83 -0.17 -1.29
CA GLN A 157 -14.37 1.02 -1.95
C GLN A 157 -13.32 2.13 -2.10
N GLN A 158 -12.57 2.44 -1.03
CA GLN A 158 -11.52 3.46 -1.10
C GLN A 158 -10.39 3.05 -2.06
N THR A 159 -10.08 1.75 -2.10
CA THR A 159 -9.10 1.18 -3.04
C THR A 159 -9.57 1.31 -4.47
N THR A 160 -10.83 0.96 -4.77
CA THR A 160 -11.42 1.12 -6.12
C THR A 160 -11.34 2.57 -6.57
N ASN A 161 -11.80 3.51 -5.74
CA ASN A 161 -11.77 4.95 -6.08
C ASN A 161 -10.33 5.40 -6.41
N THR A 162 -9.37 4.98 -5.60
CA THR A 162 -7.95 5.32 -5.80
C THR A 162 -7.38 4.71 -7.08
N ILE A 163 -7.67 3.44 -7.36
CA ILE A 163 -7.22 2.77 -8.59
C ILE A 163 -7.83 3.45 -9.82
N ASP A 164 -9.13 3.79 -9.77
CA ASP A 164 -9.82 4.45 -10.88
C ASP A 164 -9.22 5.84 -11.14
N GLU A 165 -8.87 6.61 -10.09
CA GLU A 165 -8.12 7.86 -10.22
C GLU A 165 -6.76 7.64 -10.88
N TRP A 166 -6.02 6.59 -10.51
CA TRP A 166 -4.72 6.30 -11.12
C TRP A 166 -4.87 5.90 -12.58
N LEU A 167 -5.84 5.07 -12.93
CA LEU A 167 -6.13 4.68 -14.31
C LEU A 167 -6.54 5.89 -15.17
N LEU A 168 -7.29 6.83 -14.62
CA LEU A 168 -7.62 8.10 -15.29
C LEU A 168 -6.40 9.01 -15.48
N GLU A 169 -5.43 8.97 -14.56
CA GLU A 169 -4.16 9.68 -14.73
C GLU A 169 -3.28 9.02 -15.80
N ILE A 170 -3.22 7.68 -15.82
CA ILE A 170 -2.49 6.88 -16.80
C ILE A 170 -3.06 7.10 -18.20
N SER A 171 -4.38 7.08 -18.36
CA SER A 171 -5.03 7.26 -19.68
C SER A 171 -4.78 8.65 -20.27
N LYS A 172 -4.52 9.66 -19.44
CA LYS A 172 -4.14 11.01 -19.88
C LYS A 172 -2.66 11.13 -20.23
N ASN A 173 -1.80 10.34 -19.58
CA ASN A 173 -0.36 10.34 -19.81
C ASN A 173 0.23 8.99 -19.37
N SER A 174 0.48 8.11 -20.33
CA SER A 174 1.04 6.78 -20.09
C SER A 174 2.47 6.80 -19.54
N GLU A 175 3.22 7.88 -19.80
CA GLU A 175 4.59 8.07 -19.32
C GLU A 175 4.66 8.70 -17.93
N LYS A 176 3.50 8.97 -17.30
CA LYS A 176 3.44 9.63 -16.00
C LYS A 176 4.10 8.77 -14.94
N GLU A 177 4.97 9.40 -14.16
CA GLU A 177 5.57 8.81 -12.97
C GLU A 177 4.61 8.97 -11.78
N PHE A 178 4.42 7.88 -11.04
CA PHE A 178 3.57 7.78 -9.87
C PHE A 178 4.45 7.68 -8.63
N ASP A 179 4.30 8.61 -7.68
CA ASP A 179 4.82 8.41 -6.33
C ASP A 179 3.92 7.41 -5.59
N ILE A 180 4.34 6.15 -5.64
CA ILE A 180 3.62 5.02 -5.04
C ILE A 180 3.52 5.19 -3.52
N GLN A 181 4.57 5.72 -2.88
CA GLN A 181 4.56 5.95 -1.44
C GLN A 181 3.51 7.00 -1.05
N TYR A 182 3.51 8.14 -1.72
CA TYR A 182 2.55 9.21 -1.46
C TYR A 182 1.10 8.73 -1.69
N LYS A 183 0.86 8.05 -2.81
CA LYS A 183 -0.49 7.60 -3.16
C LYS A 183 -0.99 6.49 -2.22
N LEU A 184 -0.14 5.55 -1.80
CA LEU A 184 -0.51 4.51 -0.84
C LEU A 184 -0.76 5.07 0.56
N ASN A 185 0.07 6.02 1.03
CA ASN A 185 -0.20 6.70 2.30
C ASN A 185 -1.52 7.49 2.25
N THR A 186 -1.82 8.13 1.11
CA THR A 186 -3.11 8.82 0.93
C THR A 186 -4.28 7.84 1.01
N LEU A 187 -4.17 6.67 0.36
CA LEU A 187 -5.18 5.62 0.43
C LEU A 187 -5.38 5.09 1.85
N THR A 188 -4.32 4.73 2.57
CA THR A 188 -4.45 4.22 3.95
C THR A 188 -4.94 5.30 4.90
N LEU A 189 -4.65 6.59 4.64
CA LEU A 189 -5.31 7.66 5.36
C LEU A 189 -6.81 7.64 5.09
N SER A 190 -7.23 7.62 3.83
CA SER A 190 -8.65 7.58 3.45
C SER A 190 -9.36 6.41 4.10
N VAL A 191 -8.74 5.23 4.14
CA VAL A 191 -9.30 4.06 4.81
C VAL A 191 -9.45 4.31 6.30
N ILE A 192 -8.37 4.67 7.03
CA ILE A 192 -8.45 4.82 8.48
C ILE A 192 -9.38 5.95 8.89
N THR A 193 -9.41 7.05 8.15
CA THR A 193 -10.32 8.17 8.43
C THR A 193 -11.76 7.83 8.06
N SER A 194 -12.03 7.13 6.96
CA SER A 194 -13.36 6.61 6.66
C SER A 194 -13.86 5.66 7.75
N SER A 195 -12.99 4.77 8.24
CA SER A 195 -13.30 3.85 9.34
C SER A 195 -13.39 4.53 10.71
N ALA A 196 -12.72 5.66 10.94
CA ALA A 196 -12.72 6.37 12.22
C ALA A 196 -13.70 7.56 12.25
N PHE A 197 -14.20 8.04 11.12
CA PHE A 197 -15.01 9.26 11.04
C PHE A 197 -16.32 9.13 10.25
N GLY A 198 -16.54 8.03 9.53
CA GLY A 198 -17.79 7.77 8.81
C GLY A 198 -18.06 8.75 7.65
N GLN A 199 -19.35 8.97 7.34
CA GLN A 199 -19.80 9.75 6.17
C GLN A 199 -19.39 11.24 6.16
N ASN A 200 -19.10 11.84 7.31
CA ASN A 200 -18.76 13.27 7.39
C ASN A 200 -17.36 13.59 6.84
N PHE A 201 -16.60 12.55 6.48
CA PHE A 201 -15.23 12.67 5.96
C PHE A 201 -15.14 12.94 4.44
N TYR A 202 -16.19 12.70 3.65
CA TYR A 202 -16.10 12.76 2.17
C TYR A 202 -15.95 14.16 1.56
N ALA A 203 -15.96 15.23 2.36
CA ALA A 203 -15.58 16.54 1.85
C ALA A 203 -14.07 16.53 1.52
N LYS A 204 -13.72 16.56 0.24
CA LYS A 204 -12.34 16.53 -0.29
C LYS A 204 -11.37 17.46 0.48
N ASN A 205 -11.86 18.62 0.90
CA ASN A 205 -11.10 19.60 1.69
C ASN A 205 -10.70 19.07 3.09
N THR A 206 -11.56 18.31 3.76
CA THR A 206 -11.29 17.76 5.11
C THR A 206 -10.19 16.70 5.07
N GLN A 207 -10.23 15.82 4.06
CA GLN A 207 -9.20 14.80 3.85
C GLN A 207 -7.83 15.44 3.62
N GLU A 208 -7.75 16.44 2.74
CA GLU A 208 -6.50 17.15 2.45
C GLU A 208 -5.94 17.86 3.70
N ILE A 209 -6.80 18.50 4.51
CA ILE A 209 -6.39 19.13 5.77
C ILE A 209 -5.77 18.10 6.72
N ILE A 210 -6.37 16.91 6.86
CA ILE A 210 -5.86 15.86 7.73
C ILE A 210 -4.53 15.31 7.18
N CYS A 211 -4.44 15.00 5.88
CA CYS A 211 -3.19 14.56 5.22
C CYS A 211 -2.04 15.52 5.52
N ASN A 212 -2.25 16.80 5.22
CA ASN A 212 -1.23 17.83 5.35
C ASN A 212 -0.86 18.05 6.81
N SER A 213 -1.84 18.03 7.72
CA SER A 213 -1.60 18.18 9.16
C SER A 213 -0.75 17.03 9.71
N VAL A 214 -1.11 15.78 9.41
CA VAL A 214 -0.38 14.60 9.88
C VAL A 214 1.05 14.58 9.32
N THR A 215 1.21 14.87 8.03
CA THR A 215 2.52 14.92 7.36
C THR A 215 3.41 16.01 7.97
N ASP A 216 2.91 17.24 8.10
CA ASP A 216 3.63 18.37 8.72
C ASP A 216 4.07 18.05 10.16
N ILE A 217 3.21 17.36 10.91
CA ILE A 217 3.50 16.95 12.28
C ILE A 217 4.63 15.91 12.30
N LEU A 218 4.55 14.86 11.47
CA LEU A 218 5.57 13.81 11.42
C LEU A 218 6.93 14.36 10.98
N ASP A 219 6.96 15.24 9.97
CA ASP A 219 8.18 15.90 9.52
C ASP A 219 8.76 16.83 10.58
N ALA A 220 7.91 17.57 11.31
CA ALA A 220 8.33 18.38 12.43
C ALA A 220 8.90 17.51 13.57
N ILE A 221 8.31 16.34 13.84
CA ILE A 221 8.82 15.36 14.81
C ILE A 221 10.19 14.83 14.38
N GLN A 222 10.37 14.47 13.10
CA GLN A 222 11.65 14.02 12.57
C GLN A 222 12.73 15.10 12.70
N TYR A 223 12.43 16.32 12.26
CA TYR A 223 13.35 17.45 12.40
C TYR A 223 13.74 17.63 13.87
N ARG A 224 12.78 17.50 14.79
CA ARG A 224 13.05 17.64 16.21
C ARG A 224 13.90 16.50 16.76
N SER A 225 13.65 15.25 16.38
CA SER A 225 14.36 14.08 16.93
C SER A 225 15.85 14.05 16.56
N LEU A 226 16.24 14.56 15.40
CA LEU A 226 17.65 14.65 14.97
C LEU A 226 18.41 15.85 15.55
N ASN A 227 17.69 16.82 16.12
CA ASN A 227 18.26 18.03 16.68
C ASN A 227 18.63 17.84 18.16
N MET A 228 19.92 18.04 18.47
CA MET A 228 20.47 17.85 19.82
C MET A 228 19.77 18.70 20.88
N ILE A 229 19.30 19.90 20.53
CA ILE A 229 18.53 20.78 21.42
C ILE A 229 17.28 20.06 21.98
N ASN A 230 16.62 19.22 21.17
CA ASN A 230 15.43 18.50 21.61
C ASN A 230 15.74 17.22 22.40
N GLN A 231 16.99 16.74 22.36
CA GLN A 231 17.46 15.64 23.21
C GLN A 231 17.70 16.10 24.66
N ILE A 232 17.62 17.41 24.92
CA ILE A 232 17.77 18.01 26.25
C ILE A 232 16.39 18.50 26.73
N PRO A 233 15.70 17.79 27.65
CA PRO A 233 14.36 18.11 28.15
C PRO A 233 14.09 19.57 28.54
N ILE A 234 15.05 20.31 29.09
CA ILE A 234 14.82 21.71 29.46
C ILE A 234 14.78 22.63 28.23
N LEU A 235 15.63 22.37 27.25
CA LEU A 235 15.68 23.13 26.00
C LEU A 235 14.55 22.70 25.06
N SER A 236 14.14 21.43 25.12
CA SER A 236 13.03 20.91 24.33
C SER A 236 11.70 21.56 24.70
N LYS A 237 11.58 22.25 25.86
CA LYS A 237 10.41 23.03 26.29
C LYS A 237 10.31 24.42 25.66
N LEU A 238 11.39 25.01 25.16
CA LEU A 238 11.35 26.31 24.48
C LEU A 238 10.52 26.24 23.18
N PRO A 239 9.88 27.33 22.72
CA PRO A 239 9.06 27.38 21.49
C PRO A 239 9.92 27.40 20.21
N ILE A 240 10.99 26.62 20.18
CA ILE A 240 11.96 26.53 19.08
C ILE A 240 11.59 25.35 18.17
N ALA A 241 12.04 25.37 16.91
CA ALA A 241 12.06 24.21 16.01
C ALA A 241 10.68 23.58 15.73
N LYS A 242 9.84 24.28 14.94
CA LYS A 242 8.56 23.80 14.38
C LYS A 242 7.41 23.55 15.38
N LYS A 243 7.59 23.82 16.68
CA LYS A 243 6.52 23.69 17.69
C LYS A 243 5.24 24.47 17.39
N PRO A 244 5.29 25.75 16.96
CA PRO A 244 4.07 26.49 16.62
C PRO A 244 3.28 25.83 15.49
N LEU A 245 3.97 25.30 14.47
CA LEU A 245 3.36 24.52 13.40
C LEU A 245 2.66 23.27 13.93
N ILE A 246 3.34 22.49 14.78
CA ILE A 246 2.74 21.31 15.42
C ILE A 246 1.47 21.72 16.19
N ALA A 247 1.53 22.76 17.02
CA ALA A 247 0.38 23.21 17.79
C ALA A 247 -0.80 23.64 16.89
N GLN A 248 -0.51 24.34 15.77
CA GLN A 248 -1.52 24.72 14.79
C GLN A 248 -2.17 23.50 14.13
N ARG A 249 -1.38 22.53 13.66
CA ARG A 249 -1.87 21.32 13.00
C ARG A 249 -2.64 20.41 13.96
N VAL A 250 -2.14 20.26 15.20
CA VAL A 250 -2.86 19.54 16.26
C VAL A 250 -4.21 20.19 16.51
N LYS A 251 -4.28 21.52 16.60
CA LYS A 251 -5.56 22.22 16.79
C LYS A 251 -6.55 21.89 15.67
N GLN A 252 -6.10 21.91 14.41
CA GLN A 252 -6.93 21.53 13.25
C GLN A 252 -7.47 20.10 13.37
N LEU A 253 -6.59 19.13 13.66
CA LEU A 253 -6.98 17.73 13.85
C LEU A 253 -7.95 17.55 15.02
N THR A 254 -7.70 18.21 16.15
CA THR A 254 -8.58 18.12 17.33
C THR A 254 -9.97 18.70 17.04
N THR A 255 -10.06 19.83 16.33
CA THR A 255 -11.35 20.44 15.98
C THR A 255 -12.17 19.52 15.09
N ILE A 256 -11.55 18.92 14.07
CA ILE A 256 -12.24 17.96 13.19
C ILE A 256 -12.68 16.73 14.00
N THR A 257 -11.81 16.21 14.86
CA THR A 257 -12.10 15.03 15.67
C THR A 257 -13.26 15.28 16.65
N ASP A 258 -13.25 16.42 17.34
CA ASP A 258 -14.34 16.82 18.25
C ASP A 258 -15.68 16.96 17.50
N GLN A 259 -15.66 17.54 16.31
CA GLN A 259 -16.87 17.67 15.48
C GLN A 259 -17.43 16.29 15.10
N VAL A 260 -16.59 15.37 14.64
CA VAL A 260 -17.06 14.05 14.21
C VAL A 260 -17.58 13.21 15.38
N ILE A 261 -16.92 13.25 16.54
CA ILE A 261 -17.41 12.57 17.75
C ILE A 261 -18.80 13.08 18.13
N ASN A 262 -19.00 14.41 18.10
CA ASN A 262 -20.29 15.03 18.40
C ASN A 262 -21.36 14.65 17.37
N ASP A 263 -21.04 14.71 16.07
CA ASP A 263 -21.99 14.34 15.01
C ASP A 263 -22.42 12.88 15.11
N ARG A 264 -21.48 11.96 15.42
CA ARG A 264 -21.79 10.54 15.64
C ARG A 264 -22.73 10.33 16.82
N ARG A 265 -22.48 11.01 17.95
CA ARG A 265 -23.35 10.93 19.15
C ARG A 265 -24.74 11.50 18.94
N LEU A 266 -24.85 12.56 18.15
CA LEU A 266 -26.14 13.18 17.80
C LEU A 266 -26.90 12.43 16.70
N GLY A 267 -26.37 11.31 16.21
CA GLY A 267 -26.98 10.55 15.10
C GLY A 267 -26.97 11.31 13.77
N LYS A 268 -26.13 12.34 13.63
CA LYS A 268 -25.94 13.10 12.38
C LYS A 268 -24.95 12.41 11.44
N SER A 269 -24.25 11.39 11.92
CA SER A 269 -23.28 10.60 11.16
C SER A 269 -23.42 9.13 11.54
N HIS A 270 -23.16 8.26 10.57
CA HIS A 270 -23.19 6.80 10.74
C HIS A 270 -21.93 6.17 10.15
N SER A 271 -21.69 4.90 10.50
CA SER A 271 -20.64 4.11 9.86
C SER A 271 -20.91 3.96 8.37
N LEU A 272 -19.82 3.77 7.61
CA LEU A 272 -19.88 3.59 6.15
C LEU A 272 -20.23 2.16 5.74
N GLY A 273 -19.84 1.20 6.58
CA GLY A 273 -20.20 -0.20 6.39
C GLY A 273 -21.55 -0.52 7.05
N SER A 274 -22.07 -1.72 6.77
CA SER A 274 -23.26 -2.25 7.41
C SER A 274 -23.07 -2.59 8.91
N GLY A 275 -21.83 -2.54 9.40
CA GLY A 275 -21.48 -2.82 10.79
C GLY A 275 -20.85 -1.62 11.51
N LYS A 276 -20.44 -1.86 12.76
CA LYS A 276 -19.74 -0.87 13.60
C LYS A 276 -18.36 -0.57 13.03
N ASP A 277 -17.99 0.71 13.03
CA ASP A 277 -16.66 1.18 12.65
C ASP A 277 -15.75 1.48 13.86
N LEU A 278 -14.52 1.93 13.65
CA LEU A 278 -13.56 2.15 14.75
C LEU A 278 -14.06 3.16 15.77
N LEU A 279 -14.84 4.16 15.34
CA LEU A 279 -15.42 5.16 16.25
C LEU A 279 -16.58 4.59 17.04
N ASP A 280 -17.45 3.80 16.41
CA ASP A 280 -18.53 3.10 17.12
C ASP A 280 -17.94 2.19 18.20
N LEU A 281 -16.87 1.47 17.86
CA LEU A 281 -16.21 0.56 18.78
C LEU A 281 -15.54 1.33 19.94
N LEU A 282 -14.98 2.52 19.69
CA LEU A 282 -14.48 3.41 20.75
C LEU A 282 -15.59 3.91 21.68
N LEU A 283 -16.72 4.32 21.11
CA LEU A 283 -17.86 4.86 21.85
C LEU A 283 -18.57 3.80 22.70
N LEU A 284 -18.56 2.55 22.24
CA LEU A 284 -19.23 1.42 22.90
C LEU A 284 -18.32 0.64 23.86
N ALA A 285 -17.02 0.89 23.84
CA ALA A 285 -16.06 0.21 24.70
C ALA A 285 -16.34 0.52 26.18
N LYS A 286 -16.41 -0.52 27.00
CA LYS A 286 -16.66 -0.44 28.45
C LYS A 286 -15.63 -1.26 29.23
N ASP A 287 -15.30 -0.79 30.43
CA ASP A 287 -14.51 -1.58 31.39
C ASP A 287 -15.39 -2.56 32.18
N ASP A 288 -14.77 -3.29 33.13
CA ASP A 288 -15.44 -4.29 33.96
C ASP A 288 -16.55 -3.69 34.84
N ASP A 289 -16.45 -2.40 35.16
CA ASP A 289 -17.44 -1.66 35.96
C ASP A 289 -18.55 -1.07 35.08
N GLY A 290 -18.51 -1.31 33.76
CA GLY A 290 -19.46 -0.79 32.78
C GLY A 290 -19.21 0.66 32.37
N ASN A 291 -18.10 1.26 32.79
CA ASN A 291 -17.75 2.64 32.47
C ASN A 291 -17.05 2.73 31.10
N GLY A 292 -17.50 3.68 30.29
CA GLY A 292 -16.89 3.97 29.00
C GLY A 292 -15.61 4.80 29.11
N PHE A 293 -15.08 5.18 27.95
CA PHE A 293 -14.10 6.25 27.85
C PHE A 293 -14.78 7.62 27.99
N ASP A 294 -14.13 8.55 28.66
CA ASP A 294 -14.55 9.96 28.64
C ASP A 294 -14.25 10.63 27.28
N ASP A 295 -14.78 11.82 27.05
CA ASP A 295 -14.66 12.55 25.77
C ASP A 295 -13.20 12.82 25.39
N GLN A 296 -12.37 13.11 26.39
CA GLN A 296 -10.96 13.38 26.17
C GLN A 296 -10.23 12.09 25.77
N GLN A 297 -10.51 10.97 26.44
CA GLN A 297 -9.97 9.66 26.11
C GLN A 297 -10.38 9.22 24.70
N ILE A 298 -11.66 9.38 24.32
CA ILE A 298 -12.15 9.03 22.98
C ILE A 298 -11.39 9.83 21.92
N LYS A 299 -11.26 11.15 22.09
CA LYS A 299 -10.50 12.00 21.17
C LYS A 299 -9.03 11.57 21.06
N GLU A 300 -8.37 11.36 22.20
CA GLU A 300 -6.96 10.99 22.24
C GLU A 300 -6.71 9.62 21.57
N HIS A 301 -7.63 8.66 21.74
CA HIS A 301 -7.59 7.38 21.05
C HIS A 301 -7.85 7.51 19.54
N ALA A 302 -8.84 8.30 19.12
CA ALA A 302 -9.13 8.54 17.70
C ALA A 302 -7.93 9.15 16.97
N LEU A 303 -7.31 10.19 17.55
CA LEU A 303 -6.08 10.81 17.03
C LEU A 303 -4.93 9.80 16.93
N THR A 304 -4.82 8.91 17.91
CA THR A 304 -3.81 7.85 17.92
C THR A 304 -4.03 6.84 16.79
N PHE A 305 -5.27 6.45 16.50
CA PHE A 305 -5.58 5.52 15.42
C PHE A 305 -5.32 6.11 14.04
N ILE A 306 -5.66 7.39 13.82
CA ILE A 306 -5.36 8.09 12.57
C ILE A 306 -3.84 8.14 12.35
N LEU A 307 -3.08 8.54 13.38
CA LEU A 307 -1.63 8.62 13.28
C LEU A 307 -0.99 7.24 13.04
N ALA A 308 -1.44 6.21 13.75
CA ALA A 308 -0.87 4.88 13.68
C ALA A 308 -1.26 4.13 12.39
N GLY A 309 -2.52 4.20 11.98
CA GLY A 309 -3.06 3.48 10.81
C GLY A 309 -2.69 4.09 9.47
N HIS A 310 -2.39 5.39 9.44
CA HIS A 310 -2.00 6.08 8.21
C HIS A 310 -0.66 5.59 7.65
N GLU A 311 0.45 5.96 8.28
CA GLU A 311 1.77 5.81 7.67
C GLU A 311 2.30 4.37 7.72
N THR A 312 1.88 3.58 8.72
CA THR A 312 2.46 2.23 8.91
C THR A 312 2.01 1.24 7.84
N THR A 313 0.69 1.14 7.57
CA THR A 313 0.18 0.26 6.50
C THR A 313 0.59 0.78 5.13
N GLY A 314 0.56 2.09 4.90
CA GLY A 314 0.98 2.68 3.61
C GLY A 314 2.46 2.40 3.31
N THR A 315 3.32 2.48 4.32
CA THR A 315 4.73 2.10 4.22
C THR A 315 4.90 0.59 3.95
N LEU A 316 4.13 -0.28 4.61
CA LEU A 316 4.14 -1.71 4.34
C LEU A 316 3.77 -1.99 2.87
N LEU A 317 2.66 -1.43 2.39
CA LEU A 317 2.21 -1.57 1.01
C LEU A 317 3.24 -1.03 0.00
N THR A 318 3.90 0.07 0.34
CA THR A 318 4.99 0.64 -0.49
C THR A 318 6.13 -0.37 -0.65
N TRP A 319 6.55 -1.01 0.45
CA TRP A 319 7.56 -2.05 0.40
C TRP A 319 7.07 -3.31 -0.32
N CYS A 320 5.79 -3.69 -0.18
CA CYS A 320 5.19 -4.79 -0.94
C CYS A 320 5.28 -4.50 -2.45
N MET A 321 4.90 -3.29 -2.89
CA MET A 321 5.02 -2.89 -4.29
C MET A 321 6.48 -2.91 -4.75
N TYR A 322 7.41 -2.40 -3.95
CA TYR A 322 8.84 -2.46 -4.27
C TYR A 322 9.35 -3.89 -4.49
N VAL A 323 9.01 -4.84 -3.61
CA VAL A 323 9.46 -6.23 -3.76
C VAL A 323 8.81 -6.91 -4.96
N LEU A 324 7.54 -6.62 -5.27
CA LEU A 324 6.86 -7.17 -6.43
C LEU A 324 7.43 -6.62 -7.75
N MET A 325 7.68 -5.31 -7.83
CA MET A 325 8.28 -4.68 -9.02
C MET A 325 9.73 -5.11 -9.26
N THR A 326 10.45 -5.53 -8.21
CA THR A 326 11.83 -6.06 -8.33
C THR A 326 11.88 -7.58 -8.49
N ASN A 327 10.73 -8.28 -8.42
CA ASN A 327 10.64 -9.74 -8.54
C ASN A 327 9.41 -10.13 -9.37
N ALA A 328 9.50 -9.96 -10.69
CA ALA A 328 8.40 -10.22 -11.63
C ALA A 328 7.80 -11.64 -11.47
N SER A 329 8.63 -12.66 -11.22
CA SER A 329 8.16 -14.03 -10.99
C SER A 329 7.23 -14.16 -9.77
N ILE A 330 7.51 -13.43 -8.68
CA ILE A 330 6.65 -13.40 -7.49
C ILE A 330 5.35 -12.67 -7.80
N PHE A 331 5.43 -11.56 -8.55
CA PHE A 331 4.24 -10.83 -9.00
C PHE A 331 3.30 -11.70 -9.83
N HIS A 332 3.81 -12.42 -10.82
CA HIS A 332 3.00 -13.29 -11.68
C HIS A 332 2.31 -14.41 -10.88
N VAL A 333 3.03 -15.08 -9.97
CA VAL A 333 2.46 -16.14 -9.14
C VAL A 333 1.37 -15.61 -8.19
N CYS A 334 1.56 -14.41 -7.61
CA CYS A 334 0.51 -13.76 -6.82
C CYS A 334 -0.70 -13.37 -7.68
N ARG A 335 -0.47 -12.87 -8.90
CA ARG A 335 -1.54 -12.51 -9.84
C ARG A 335 -2.36 -13.74 -10.25
N GLU A 336 -1.72 -14.85 -10.57
CA GLU A 336 -2.39 -16.12 -10.87
C GLU A 336 -3.27 -16.60 -9.70
N GLU A 337 -2.77 -16.52 -8.46
CA GLU A 337 -3.56 -16.85 -7.26
C GLU A 337 -4.81 -15.96 -7.14
N ILE A 338 -4.61 -14.65 -7.29
CA ILE A 338 -5.66 -13.64 -7.18
C ILE A 338 -6.71 -13.83 -8.27
N ASP A 339 -6.31 -14.01 -9.53
CA ASP A 339 -7.22 -14.14 -10.66
C ASP A 339 -8.06 -15.42 -10.53
N ARG A 340 -7.45 -16.53 -10.11
CA ARG A 340 -8.14 -17.79 -9.86
C ARG A 340 -9.19 -17.69 -8.74
N ILE A 341 -8.85 -17.04 -7.63
CA ILE A 341 -9.68 -17.01 -6.42
C ILE A 341 -10.75 -15.91 -6.49
N LEU A 342 -10.38 -14.72 -6.98
CA LEU A 342 -11.24 -13.54 -6.98
C LEU A 342 -12.00 -13.33 -8.29
N GLN A 343 -11.52 -13.86 -9.42
CA GLN A 343 -12.19 -13.78 -10.72
C GLN A 343 -12.59 -12.34 -11.10
N GLY A 344 -11.66 -11.39 -10.93
CA GLY A 344 -11.88 -9.97 -11.22
C GLY A 344 -12.74 -9.21 -10.21
N LYS A 345 -13.23 -9.85 -9.14
CA LYS A 345 -14.01 -9.19 -8.09
C LYS A 345 -13.11 -8.66 -6.98
N ALA A 346 -13.62 -7.68 -6.22
CA ALA A 346 -12.97 -7.24 -4.99
C ALA A 346 -12.94 -8.38 -3.95
N PRO A 347 -11.88 -8.47 -3.12
CA PRO A 347 -11.78 -9.50 -2.09
C PRO A 347 -12.97 -9.45 -1.12
N SER A 348 -13.62 -10.59 -0.94
CA SER A 348 -14.56 -10.82 0.16
C SER A 348 -13.87 -11.50 1.33
N TYR A 349 -14.47 -11.40 2.51
CA TYR A 349 -13.94 -11.98 3.73
C TYR A 349 -13.56 -13.47 3.59
N ASP A 350 -14.48 -14.29 3.07
CA ASP A 350 -14.27 -15.74 2.94
C ASP A 350 -13.15 -16.09 1.94
N LYS A 351 -12.92 -15.21 0.95
CA LYS A 351 -11.89 -15.41 -0.08
C LYS A 351 -10.50 -14.97 0.35
N LEU A 352 -10.41 -14.06 1.32
CA LEU A 352 -9.11 -13.59 1.81
C LEU A 352 -8.30 -14.70 2.48
N ASP A 353 -8.95 -15.69 3.11
CA ASP A 353 -8.24 -16.80 3.74
C ASP A 353 -7.57 -17.73 2.72
N GLU A 354 -8.05 -17.75 1.48
CA GLU A 354 -7.50 -18.56 0.37
C GLU A 354 -6.27 -17.93 -0.31
N LEU A 355 -6.05 -16.62 -0.15
CA LEU A 355 -4.92 -15.89 -0.75
C LEU A 355 -3.63 -16.09 0.07
N HIS A 356 -3.02 -17.27 -0.05
CA HIS A 356 -1.87 -17.68 0.75
C HIS A 356 -0.55 -17.04 0.28
N LEU A 357 -0.37 -16.86 -1.02
CA LEU A 357 0.85 -16.26 -1.58
C LEU A 357 0.91 -14.77 -1.27
N VAL A 358 -0.22 -14.06 -1.38
CA VAL A 358 -0.30 -12.64 -0.97
C VAL A 358 0.04 -12.48 0.51
N ASP A 359 -0.48 -13.36 1.37
CA ASP A 359 -0.17 -13.37 2.80
C ASP A 359 1.33 -13.59 3.06
N ALA A 360 1.92 -14.55 2.35
CA ALA A 360 3.34 -14.87 2.45
C ALA A 360 4.24 -13.69 2.01
N VAL A 361 3.88 -12.99 0.94
CA VAL A 361 4.57 -11.78 0.48
C VAL A 361 4.50 -10.67 1.52
N ILE A 362 3.33 -10.43 2.12
CA ILE A 362 3.16 -9.42 3.17
C ILE A 362 4.05 -9.75 4.38
N HIS A 363 4.07 -11.01 4.82
CA HIS A 363 4.87 -11.43 5.96
C HIS A 363 6.38 -11.36 5.69
N GLU A 364 6.85 -11.75 4.51
CA GLU A 364 8.26 -11.61 4.16
C GLU A 364 8.67 -10.15 3.98
N THR A 365 7.77 -9.32 3.45
CA THR A 365 7.95 -7.87 3.40
C THR A 365 8.05 -7.28 4.80
N LEU A 366 7.19 -7.68 5.74
CA LEU A 366 7.26 -7.25 7.13
C LEU A 366 8.56 -7.70 7.83
N ARG A 367 9.12 -8.86 7.45
CA ARG A 367 10.41 -9.33 7.97
C ARG A 367 11.54 -8.38 7.55
N LEU A 368 11.66 -8.11 6.26
CA LEU A 368 12.74 -7.27 5.73
C LEU A 368 12.49 -5.78 5.96
N TYR A 369 11.27 -5.31 5.79
CA TYR A 369 10.91 -3.91 5.78
C TYR A 369 9.86 -3.56 6.84
N THR A 370 10.09 -3.99 8.08
CA THR A 370 9.22 -3.64 9.22
C THR A 370 9.04 -2.12 9.30
N PRO A 371 7.81 -1.58 9.21
CA PRO A 371 7.60 -0.14 9.23
C PRO A 371 8.16 0.52 10.49
N ALA A 372 8.00 -0.06 11.68
CA ALA A 372 8.54 0.51 12.92
C ALA A 372 9.66 -0.39 13.51
N PRO A 373 10.92 -0.27 13.03
CA PRO A 373 11.96 -1.23 13.38
C PRO A 373 12.54 -1.09 14.79
N PHE A 374 12.36 0.06 15.45
CA PHE A 374 12.93 0.33 16.77
C PHE A 374 11.87 0.29 17.87
N ILE A 375 11.96 -0.70 18.75
CA ILE A 375 11.13 -0.80 19.95
C ILE A 375 11.95 -0.33 21.15
N THR A 376 11.55 0.81 21.72
CA THR A 376 12.26 1.42 22.84
C THR A 376 11.53 1.22 24.17
N ARG A 377 12.28 0.87 25.22
CA ARG A 377 11.80 0.76 26.61
C ARG A 377 12.77 1.44 27.57
N GLN A 378 12.28 2.02 28.65
CA GLN A 378 13.10 2.54 29.74
C GLN A 378 12.79 1.78 31.02
N CYS A 379 13.83 1.24 31.65
CA CYS A 379 13.72 0.52 32.91
C CYS A 379 13.31 1.46 34.04
N ILE A 380 12.23 1.14 34.76
CA ILE A 380 11.76 1.87 35.94
C ILE A 380 12.00 1.10 37.25
N LYS A 381 12.38 -0.18 37.15
CA LYS A 381 12.69 -1.05 38.30
C LYS A 381 13.84 -1.98 37.95
N GLU A 382 14.92 -1.91 38.72
CA GLU A 382 16.09 -2.76 38.53
C GLU A 382 15.77 -4.25 38.65
N HIS A 383 16.38 -5.07 37.80
CA HIS A 383 16.21 -6.52 37.73
C HIS A 383 17.28 -7.14 36.84
N TYR A 384 17.23 -8.46 36.69
CA TYR A 384 18.04 -9.23 35.75
C TYR A 384 17.20 -9.74 34.59
N ILE A 385 17.79 -9.78 33.40
CA ILE A 385 17.21 -10.40 32.19
C ILE A 385 18.18 -11.41 31.59
N GLY A 386 17.65 -12.42 30.91
CA GLY A 386 18.41 -13.43 30.19
C GLY A 386 17.91 -14.85 30.46
N PRO A 387 18.40 -15.83 29.70
CA PRO A 387 18.01 -17.23 29.87
C PRO A 387 18.45 -17.78 31.24
N GLU A 388 17.62 -18.61 31.86
CA GLU A 388 17.87 -19.17 33.21
C GLU A 388 19.21 -19.89 33.32
N ASN A 389 19.60 -20.62 32.26
CA ASN A 389 20.87 -21.36 32.17
C ASN A 389 21.98 -20.61 31.41
N GLY A 390 21.88 -19.29 31.27
CA GLY A 390 22.88 -18.48 30.59
C GLY A 390 23.23 -17.19 31.31
N LYS A 391 23.95 -16.30 30.62
CA LYS A 391 24.40 -15.04 31.20
C LYS A 391 23.21 -14.15 31.56
N GLN A 392 23.05 -13.87 32.85
CA GLN A 392 22.11 -12.85 33.30
C GLN A 392 22.73 -11.47 33.14
N ILE A 393 21.90 -10.49 32.74
CA ILE A 393 22.28 -9.08 32.62
C ILE A 393 21.46 -8.26 33.60
N TYR A 394 22.15 -7.56 34.50
CA TYR A 394 21.57 -6.57 35.38
C TYR A 394 21.19 -5.29 34.62
N ILE A 395 19.94 -4.89 34.73
CA ILE A 395 19.38 -3.69 34.10
C ILE A 395 19.10 -2.64 35.20
N PRO A 396 19.92 -1.58 35.31
CA PRO A 396 19.68 -0.53 36.30
C PRO A 396 18.48 0.34 35.93
N VAL A 397 17.87 0.98 36.93
CA VAL A 397 16.82 1.99 36.71
C VAL A 397 17.34 3.12 35.80
N GLY A 398 16.49 3.56 34.87
CA GLY A 398 16.81 4.60 33.90
C GLY A 398 17.42 4.09 32.60
N ALA A 399 17.93 2.85 32.56
CA ALA A 399 18.50 2.26 31.37
C ALA A 399 17.49 2.21 30.22
N THR A 400 17.89 2.72 29.05
CA THR A 400 17.09 2.64 27.83
C THR A 400 17.48 1.39 27.04
N ILE A 401 16.50 0.55 26.73
CA ILE A 401 16.64 -0.67 25.93
C ILE A 401 16.08 -0.41 24.52
N ILE A 402 16.83 -0.81 23.50
CA ILE A 402 16.42 -0.78 22.10
C ILE A 402 16.38 -2.20 21.57
N LEU A 403 15.22 -2.62 21.09
CA LEU A 403 15.05 -3.85 20.34
C LEU A 403 14.90 -3.46 18.88
N ASN A 404 15.85 -3.85 18.04
CA ASN A 404 15.87 -3.48 16.63
C ASN A 404 15.47 -4.67 15.77
N SER A 405 14.22 -4.67 15.30
CA SER A 405 13.70 -5.74 14.45
C SER A 405 14.42 -5.81 13.10
N TYR A 406 14.94 -4.69 12.58
CA TYR A 406 15.67 -4.68 11.32
C TYR A 406 16.91 -5.57 11.34
N VAL A 407 17.67 -5.53 12.45
CA VAL A 407 18.85 -6.37 12.68
C VAL A 407 18.44 -7.80 13.03
N LEU A 408 17.49 -7.96 13.96
CA LEU A 408 17.01 -9.25 14.42
C LEU A 408 16.45 -10.11 13.26
N HIS A 409 15.63 -9.50 12.40
CA HIS A 409 15.01 -10.16 11.26
C HIS A 409 16.01 -10.50 10.14
N ARG A 410 17.22 -9.95 10.19
CA ARG A 410 18.32 -10.22 9.26
C ARG A 410 19.44 -11.06 9.87
N SER A 411 19.22 -11.59 11.08
CA SER A 411 20.23 -12.42 11.74
C SER A 411 20.28 -13.82 11.12
N PRO A 412 21.45 -14.29 10.65
CA PRO A 412 21.61 -15.64 10.12
C PRO A 412 21.42 -16.72 11.20
N LEU A 413 21.42 -16.35 12.49
CA LEU A 413 21.11 -17.26 13.60
C LEU A 413 19.65 -17.73 13.57
N TYR A 414 18.75 -16.89 13.07
CA TYR A 414 17.30 -17.15 13.09
C TYR A 414 16.71 -17.35 11.70
N TRP A 415 17.37 -16.84 10.65
CA TRP A 415 16.88 -16.84 9.28
C TRP A 415 17.95 -17.34 8.31
N LYS A 416 17.69 -18.46 7.62
CA LYS A 416 18.56 -18.96 6.54
C LYS A 416 18.57 -17.96 5.38
N ASN A 417 19.72 -17.60 4.81
CA ASN A 417 19.82 -16.57 3.77
C ASN A 417 19.03 -15.29 4.12
N PRO A 418 19.38 -14.61 5.22
CA PRO A 418 18.51 -13.61 5.85
C PRO A 418 18.24 -12.36 5.02
N LEU A 419 19.05 -12.10 3.99
CA LEU A 419 18.93 -10.91 3.13
C LEU A 419 18.10 -11.17 1.87
N GLU A 420 17.88 -12.43 1.51
CA GLU A 420 17.05 -12.81 0.35
C GLU A 420 15.57 -12.65 0.71
N PHE A 421 14.80 -12.10 -0.24
CA PHE A 421 13.33 -12.10 -0.16
C PHE A 421 12.83 -13.49 -0.56
N ASP A 422 12.38 -14.27 0.42
CA ASP A 422 11.85 -15.61 0.18
C ASP A 422 10.49 -15.77 0.86
N TYR A 423 9.42 -15.53 0.08
CA TYR A 423 8.05 -15.70 0.56
C TYR A 423 7.74 -17.16 0.95
N LYS A 424 8.47 -18.15 0.39
CA LYS A 424 8.22 -19.57 0.66
C LYS A 424 8.45 -19.94 2.12
N ARG A 425 9.21 -19.12 2.86
CA ARG A 425 9.33 -19.23 4.34
C ARG A 425 7.99 -19.21 5.05
N TRP A 426 6.99 -18.53 4.49
CA TRP A 426 5.69 -18.31 5.11
C TRP A 426 4.61 -19.24 4.57
N MET A 427 4.92 -20.02 3.55
CA MET A 427 4.01 -21.01 3.00
C MET A 427 3.78 -22.12 4.03
N ARG A 428 2.53 -22.52 4.19
CA ARG A 428 2.16 -23.62 5.09
C ARG A 428 2.77 -24.91 4.57
N ASN A 429 3.38 -25.70 5.46
CA ASN A 429 3.67 -27.11 5.16
C ASN A 429 2.35 -27.89 5.08
N VAL A 430 2.41 -29.16 4.65
CA VAL A 430 1.28 -30.08 4.45
C VAL A 430 0.32 -30.15 5.66
N ASP A 431 0.80 -29.84 6.88
CA ASP A 431 0.02 -29.84 8.13
C ASP A 431 -0.67 -28.49 8.46
N GLY A 432 -0.65 -27.49 7.58
CA GLY A 432 -1.45 -26.26 7.69
C GLY A 432 -1.02 -25.24 8.75
N LEU A 433 0.08 -25.46 9.48
CA LEU A 433 0.56 -24.53 10.50
C LEU A 433 1.43 -23.40 9.90
N LYS A 434 1.33 -22.21 10.52
CA LYS A 434 2.23 -21.05 10.31
C LYS A 434 3.70 -21.49 10.32
N PRO A 435 4.63 -20.73 9.71
CA PRO A 435 6.05 -21.07 9.77
C PRO A 435 6.52 -21.35 11.19
N LYS A 436 7.16 -22.51 11.37
CA LYS A 436 7.79 -22.88 12.63
C LYS A 436 9.04 -22.01 12.82
N LEU A 437 8.83 -20.82 13.39
CA LEU A 437 9.92 -19.93 13.79
C LEU A 437 10.84 -20.68 14.77
N SER A 438 12.16 -20.53 14.59
CA SER A 438 13.16 -21.09 15.50
C SER A 438 13.03 -20.55 16.92
N HIS A 439 12.53 -19.30 17.05
CA HIS A 439 12.17 -18.71 18.32
C HIS A 439 10.97 -17.76 18.18
N ARG A 440 10.07 -17.78 19.15
CA ARG A 440 8.84 -16.96 19.13
C ARG A 440 9.05 -15.43 19.13
N PHE A 441 10.24 -14.97 19.49
CA PHE A 441 10.62 -13.55 19.55
C PHE A 441 11.67 -13.19 18.49
N CYS A 442 11.90 -14.03 17.47
CA CYS A 442 12.78 -13.70 16.34
C CYS A 442 12.05 -12.99 15.18
N TYR A 443 10.72 -12.85 15.27
CA TYR A 443 9.87 -12.12 14.33
C TYR A 443 8.91 -11.19 15.10
N LEU A 444 9.12 -9.88 14.99
CA LEU A 444 8.47 -8.83 15.80
C LEU A 444 7.94 -7.65 14.96
N PRO A 445 7.29 -7.87 13.80
CA PRO A 445 6.77 -6.77 12.99
C PRO A 445 5.73 -5.90 13.74
N PHE A 446 5.05 -6.50 14.72
CA PHE A 446 4.02 -5.87 15.54
C PHE A 446 4.40 -5.82 17.02
N SER A 447 5.70 -5.92 17.35
CA SER A 447 6.19 -6.07 18.74
C SER A 447 5.58 -7.33 19.41
N ALA A 448 5.75 -7.48 20.73
CA ALA A 448 5.18 -8.57 21.52
C ALA A 448 4.76 -8.11 22.93
N GLY A 449 4.09 -9.01 23.65
CA GLY A 449 3.62 -8.79 25.02
C GLY A 449 2.43 -7.84 25.13
N ASN A 450 2.22 -7.25 26.32
CA ASN A 450 1.08 -6.37 26.61
C ASN A 450 1.08 -5.07 25.78
N ARG A 451 2.22 -4.75 25.15
CA ARG A 451 2.45 -3.56 24.31
C ARG A 451 2.61 -3.93 22.83
N ASN A 452 2.11 -5.09 22.39
CA ASN A 452 2.08 -5.42 20.96
C ASN A 452 1.10 -4.51 20.20
N CYS A 453 1.16 -4.48 18.87
CA CYS A 453 0.22 -3.67 18.08
C CYS A 453 -1.20 -4.21 18.20
N ILE A 454 -2.13 -3.38 18.67
CA ILE A 454 -3.56 -3.72 18.75
C ILE A 454 -4.19 -3.84 17.37
N GLY A 455 -3.76 -2.99 16.42
CA GLY A 455 -4.27 -2.94 15.06
C GLY A 455 -3.60 -3.94 14.11
N SER A 456 -2.87 -4.95 14.60
CA SER A 456 -2.14 -5.89 13.74
C SER A 456 -3.06 -6.66 12.78
N ASN A 457 -4.22 -7.13 13.26
CA ASN A 457 -5.21 -7.79 12.41
C ASN A 457 -5.79 -6.84 11.36
N PHE A 458 -6.08 -5.59 11.74
CA PHE A 458 -6.58 -4.58 10.81
C PHE A 458 -5.55 -4.24 9.74
N ALA A 459 -4.29 -3.99 10.13
CA ALA A 459 -3.22 -3.65 9.20
C ALA A 459 -2.93 -4.78 8.19
N LEU A 460 -2.96 -6.05 8.65
CA LEU A 460 -2.80 -7.21 7.76
C LEU A 460 -3.99 -7.36 6.81
N LEU A 461 -5.22 -7.20 7.32
CA LEU A 461 -6.44 -7.24 6.52
C LEU A 461 -6.45 -6.14 5.44
N GLU A 462 -6.19 -4.90 5.86
CA GLU A 462 -6.09 -3.72 5.00
C GLU A 462 -5.02 -3.92 3.93
N ALA A 463 -3.80 -4.30 4.33
CA ALA A 463 -2.71 -4.55 3.39
C ALA A 463 -3.06 -5.65 2.39
N LYS A 464 -3.70 -6.74 2.84
CA LYS A 464 -4.07 -7.87 1.98
C LYS A 464 -5.14 -7.51 0.96
N VAL A 465 -6.19 -6.79 1.37
CA VAL A 465 -7.25 -6.32 0.46
C VAL A 465 -6.66 -5.36 -0.58
N ILE A 466 -5.96 -4.33 -0.12
CA ILE A 466 -5.38 -3.30 -1.01
C ILE A 466 -4.40 -3.95 -1.98
N LEU A 467 -3.44 -4.74 -1.48
CA LEU A 467 -2.42 -5.36 -2.33
C LEU A 467 -3.03 -6.29 -3.38
N SER A 468 -4.05 -7.07 -3.01
CA SER A 468 -4.73 -7.97 -3.96
C SER A 468 -5.38 -7.19 -5.09
N MET A 469 -6.08 -6.08 -4.77
CA MET A 469 -6.73 -5.24 -5.77
C MET A 469 -5.71 -4.50 -6.66
N LEU A 470 -4.59 -4.05 -6.09
CA LEU A 470 -3.50 -3.45 -6.84
C LEU A 470 -2.88 -4.47 -7.82
N ILE A 471 -2.54 -5.67 -7.36
CA ILE A 471 -1.96 -6.73 -8.21
C ILE A 471 -2.96 -7.13 -9.31
N GLN A 472 -4.26 -7.20 -9.01
CA GLN A 472 -5.29 -7.56 -9.99
C GLN A 472 -5.41 -6.53 -11.13
N ARG A 473 -5.33 -5.23 -10.81
CA ARG A 473 -5.70 -4.16 -11.76
C ARG A 473 -4.52 -3.38 -12.33
N LEU A 474 -3.35 -3.44 -11.69
CA LEU A 474 -2.21 -2.57 -11.99
C LEU A 474 -0.93 -3.37 -12.09
N GLN A 475 -0.06 -2.95 -12.99
CA GLN A 475 1.31 -3.41 -13.09
C GLN A 475 2.21 -2.19 -13.28
N PHE A 476 3.27 -2.15 -12.50
CA PHE A 476 4.18 -1.01 -12.43
C PHE A 476 5.61 -1.50 -12.58
N GLU A 477 6.43 -0.65 -13.16
CA GLU A 477 7.89 -0.78 -13.15
C GLU A 477 8.51 0.39 -12.38
N ILE A 478 9.61 0.12 -11.69
CA ILE A 478 10.35 1.16 -10.98
C ILE A 478 11.00 2.08 -12.01
N VAL A 479 10.87 3.40 -11.84
CA VAL A 479 11.56 4.37 -12.71
C VAL A 479 13.08 4.08 -12.66
N PRO A 480 13.75 3.87 -13.81
CA PRO A 480 15.16 3.52 -13.86
C PRO A 480 16.06 4.55 -13.15
N GLY A 481 17.13 4.06 -12.52
CA GLY A 481 18.13 4.92 -11.87
C GLY A 481 17.76 5.41 -10.47
N GLN A 482 16.60 5.05 -9.94
CA GLN A 482 16.24 5.32 -8.54
C GLN A 482 17.10 4.52 -7.56
N ASN A 483 17.59 5.19 -6.52
CA ASN A 483 18.24 4.54 -5.40
C ASN A 483 17.25 4.36 -4.25
N ILE A 484 16.73 3.15 -4.07
CA ILE A 484 15.75 2.84 -3.02
C ILE A 484 16.47 2.53 -1.71
N VAL A 485 16.53 3.54 -0.84
CA VAL A 485 17.21 3.45 0.46
C VAL A 485 16.19 3.37 1.60
N PRO A 486 16.18 2.31 2.41
CA PRO A 486 15.40 2.28 3.65
C PRO A 486 15.94 3.32 4.65
N ALA A 487 15.11 4.29 5.02
CA ALA A 487 15.45 5.32 5.98
C ALA A 487 14.35 5.47 7.03
N VAL A 488 14.75 5.60 8.30
CA VAL A 488 13.80 5.95 9.36
C VAL A 488 13.56 7.45 9.35
N THR A 489 12.37 7.82 8.91
CA THR A 489 11.88 9.19 8.89
C THR A 489 10.81 9.33 9.97
N SER A 490 11.16 10.00 11.07
CA SER A 490 10.35 10.06 12.30
C SER A 490 10.26 8.71 13.04
N ILE A 491 9.21 7.92 12.79
CA ILE A 491 8.89 6.65 13.47
C ILE A 491 9.06 5.48 12.51
N THR A 492 8.69 5.67 11.24
CA THR A 492 8.60 4.62 10.24
C THR A 492 9.84 4.54 9.35
N MET A 493 10.15 3.35 8.86
CA MET A 493 11.20 3.07 7.89
C MET A 493 10.59 3.01 6.49
N ARG A 494 10.78 4.08 5.71
CA ARG A 494 10.24 4.22 4.35
C ARG A 494 11.37 4.44 3.33
N PRO A 495 11.11 4.29 2.02
CA PRO A 495 12.04 4.75 0.99
C PRO A 495 12.39 6.24 1.18
N LYS A 496 13.67 6.57 1.34
CA LYS A 496 14.13 7.94 1.66
C LYS A 496 13.58 9.00 0.71
N CYS A 497 13.55 8.70 -0.59
CA CYS A 497 13.15 9.60 -1.66
C CYS A 497 11.79 9.23 -2.28
N GLY A 498 10.96 8.46 -1.56
CA GLY A 498 9.75 7.87 -2.14
C GLY A 498 10.05 6.67 -3.04
N LEU A 499 9.01 6.20 -3.71
CA LEU A 499 9.08 5.10 -4.67
C LEU A 499 8.33 5.54 -5.93
N LEU A 500 9.08 6.01 -6.94
CA LEU A 500 8.50 6.41 -8.22
C LEU A 500 8.33 5.16 -9.09
N ALA A 501 7.19 5.04 -9.74
CA ALA A 501 6.94 3.95 -10.67
C ALA A 501 6.21 4.46 -11.92
N LYS A 502 6.41 3.78 -13.04
CA LYS A 502 5.65 4.00 -14.28
C LYS A 502 4.74 2.82 -14.51
N TYR A 503 3.57 3.10 -15.07
CA TYR A 503 2.65 2.04 -15.44
C TYR A 503 3.26 1.23 -16.59
N GLU A 504 3.29 -0.08 -16.44
CA GLU A 504 3.81 -0.97 -17.48
C GLU A 504 2.71 -1.19 -18.52
N ASN A 505 2.83 -0.52 -19.66
CA ASN A 505 1.97 -0.75 -20.81
C ASN A 505 2.32 -2.11 -21.43
N TYR A 506 1.51 -3.13 -21.14
CA TYR A 506 1.49 -4.29 -22.01
C TYR A 506 0.78 -3.90 -23.31
N GLU A 507 1.55 -3.77 -24.40
CA GLU A 507 0.96 -3.97 -25.71
C GLU A 507 0.38 -5.37 -25.73
N ALA A 508 -0.94 -5.51 -25.59
CA ALA A 508 -1.54 -6.81 -25.84
C ALA A 508 -1.29 -7.13 -27.31
N ILE A 509 -0.45 -8.11 -27.56
CA ILE A 509 -0.33 -8.69 -28.88
C ILE A 509 -1.63 -9.47 -29.09
N ILE A 510 -2.61 -8.84 -29.74
CA ILE A 510 -3.83 -9.53 -30.18
C ILE A 510 -3.38 -10.54 -31.24
N ILE A 511 -3.31 -11.80 -30.86
CA ILE A 511 -3.05 -12.90 -31.78
C ILE A 511 -4.43 -13.49 -32.13
N PRO A 512 -5.00 -13.19 -33.32
CA PRO A 512 -6.26 -13.81 -33.73
C PRO A 512 -6.05 -15.32 -33.95
N CYS A 513 -6.64 -16.14 -33.09
CA CYS A 513 -6.78 -17.57 -33.31
C CYS A 513 -8.08 -17.83 -34.09
N TYR A 514 -7.95 -18.35 -35.31
CA TYR A 514 -9.10 -18.80 -36.10
C TYR A 514 -9.40 -20.26 -35.73
N VAL A 515 -10.52 -20.52 -35.08
CA VAL A 515 -11.12 -21.87 -35.02
C VAL A 515 -12.30 -21.86 -35.98
N LEU A 516 -12.09 -22.39 -37.19
CA LEU A 516 -13.18 -22.68 -38.12
C LEU A 516 -13.90 -23.94 -37.65
N SER A 517 -15.23 -23.88 -37.59
CA SER A 517 -16.09 -24.92 -37.05
C SER A 517 -15.92 -26.27 -37.79
N GLY A 518 -15.89 -27.34 -37.01
CA GLY A 518 -16.39 -28.67 -37.42
C GLY A 518 -15.55 -29.52 -38.38
N GLN A 519 -14.60 -28.98 -39.15
CA GLN A 519 -13.73 -29.80 -40.01
C GLN A 519 -12.26 -29.74 -39.60
N ARG A 520 -11.66 -30.93 -39.39
CA ARG A 520 -10.22 -31.11 -39.24
C ARG A 520 -9.51 -30.56 -40.47
N LEU A 521 -8.98 -29.35 -40.35
CA LEU A 521 -7.95 -28.85 -41.26
C LEU A 521 -6.63 -28.88 -40.50
N GLU A 522 -5.70 -29.71 -41.01
CA GLU A 522 -4.30 -29.65 -40.62
C GLU A 522 -3.78 -28.24 -40.91
N ILE A 523 -3.21 -27.60 -39.90
CA ILE A 523 -2.54 -26.30 -40.07
C ILE A 523 -1.35 -26.55 -41.01
N PRO A 524 -1.31 -25.92 -42.20
CA PRO A 524 -0.20 -26.09 -43.13
C PRO A 524 1.13 -25.71 -42.45
N SER A 525 2.17 -26.54 -42.61
CA SER A 525 3.45 -26.40 -41.91
C SER A 525 4.12 -25.04 -42.15
N ASP A 526 3.90 -24.45 -43.32
CA ASP A 526 4.37 -23.13 -43.72
C ASP A 526 3.68 -21.98 -42.95
N VAL A 527 2.42 -22.14 -42.56
CA VAL A 527 1.71 -21.19 -41.69
C VAL A 527 2.22 -21.29 -40.25
N LEU A 528 2.46 -22.52 -39.76
CA LEU A 528 3.02 -22.75 -38.43
C LEU A 528 4.45 -22.21 -38.32
N ASP A 529 5.26 -22.36 -39.36
CA ASP A 529 6.63 -21.84 -39.40
C ASP A 529 6.66 -20.31 -39.53
N LEU A 530 5.71 -19.71 -40.26
CA LEU A 530 5.53 -18.26 -40.28
C LEU A 530 5.12 -17.73 -38.89
N TYR A 531 4.25 -18.45 -38.19
CA TYR A 531 3.85 -18.15 -36.81
C TYR A 531 5.04 -18.17 -35.85
N LYS A 532 5.85 -19.24 -35.91
CA LYS A 532 7.09 -19.36 -35.13
C LYS A 532 8.08 -18.25 -35.46
N GLN A 533 8.24 -17.89 -36.73
CA GLN A 533 9.15 -16.83 -37.15
C GLN A 533 8.71 -15.44 -36.67
N ILE A 534 7.40 -15.15 -36.65
CA ILE A 534 6.85 -13.89 -36.15
C ILE A 534 7.02 -13.81 -34.63
N ILE A 535 6.68 -14.88 -33.89
CA ILE A 535 6.86 -14.93 -32.43
C ILE A 535 8.34 -14.79 -32.06
N LEU A 536 9.25 -15.42 -32.79
CA LEU A 536 10.70 -15.33 -32.55
C LEU A 536 11.32 -13.98 -32.96
N LYS A 537 10.70 -13.24 -33.88
CA LYS A 537 11.17 -11.89 -34.30
C LYS A 537 10.62 -10.76 -33.43
N SER A 538 9.44 -10.93 -32.85
CA SER A 538 8.70 -9.85 -32.18
C SER A 538 8.90 -9.80 -30.66
N TRP A 539 9.67 -10.71 -30.05
CA TRP A 539 9.80 -10.82 -28.59
C TRP A 539 11.26 -10.64 -28.11
N PRO A 540 11.51 -9.94 -26.97
CA PRO A 540 12.86 -9.66 -26.47
C PRO A 540 13.70 -10.93 -26.20
N GLN A 541 15.02 -10.79 -26.36
CA GLN A 541 16.05 -11.84 -26.26
C GLN A 541 16.31 -12.34 -24.82
N ASP A 542 15.38 -12.12 -23.89
CA ASP A 542 15.51 -12.47 -22.47
C ASP A 542 15.40 -14.01 -22.27
N PRO A 543 16.40 -14.67 -21.65
CA PRO A 543 16.39 -16.10 -21.38
C PRO A 543 15.17 -16.60 -20.58
N ASP A 544 14.61 -15.79 -19.68
CA ASP A 544 13.53 -16.22 -18.79
C ASP A 544 12.18 -16.28 -19.51
N GLN A 545 11.93 -15.37 -20.45
CA GLN A 545 10.73 -15.37 -21.32
C GLN A 545 10.78 -16.49 -22.37
N ARG A 546 11.98 -16.97 -22.70
CA ARG A 546 12.20 -18.12 -23.59
C ARG A 546 11.71 -19.44 -22.98
N SER A 547 11.73 -19.56 -21.64
CA SER A 547 11.26 -20.76 -20.92
C SER A 547 9.74 -20.93 -20.99
N THR A 548 9.00 -19.82 -20.88
CA THR A 548 7.54 -19.76 -21.06
C THR A 548 7.14 -20.12 -22.50
N CYS A 549 7.94 -19.69 -23.48
CA CYS A 549 7.75 -20.02 -24.90
C CYS A 549 7.98 -21.53 -25.18
N LEU A 550 8.93 -22.17 -24.50
CA LEU A 550 9.18 -23.61 -24.59
C LEU A 550 8.04 -24.42 -23.98
N GLN A 551 7.46 -23.97 -22.87
CA GLN A 551 6.30 -24.63 -22.24
C GLN A 551 5.03 -24.50 -23.08
N PHE A 552 4.78 -23.34 -23.67
CA PHE A 552 3.63 -23.13 -24.57
C PHE A 552 3.76 -23.95 -25.87
N ASN A 553 4.96 -24.01 -26.46
CA ASN A 553 5.23 -24.86 -27.62
C ASN A 553 5.19 -26.37 -27.30
N GLN A 554 5.60 -26.80 -26.09
CA GLN A 554 5.47 -28.18 -25.66
C GLN A 554 4.01 -28.59 -25.44
N LEU A 555 3.17 -27.70 -24.91
CA LEU A 555 1.72 -27.92 -24.76
C LEU A 555 1.01 -28.09 -26.12
N ILE A 556 1.42 -27.32 -27.13
CA ILE A 556 0.93 -27.44 -28.50
C ILE A 556 1.47 -28.70 -29.20
N ALA A 557 2.72 -29.09 -28.92
CA ALA A 557 3.35 -30.25 -29.56
C ALA A 557 2.92 -31.62 -28.97
N LEU A 558 2.43 -31.65 -27.72
CA LEU A 558 2.07 -32.89 -27.01
C LEU A 558 0.57 -33.25 -27.07
N SER A 559 -0.29 -32.43 -27.69
CA SER A 559 -1.74 -32.61 -27.65
C SER A 559 -2.27 -33.42 -28.86
N GLN A 560 -2.85 -34.60 -28.60
CA GLN A 560 -3.67 -35.37 -29.55
C GLN A 560 -5.17 -35.02 -29.35
N PRO A 561 -5.98 -34.87 -30.41
CA PRO A 561 -7.37 -34.39 -30.33
C PRO A 561 -8.34 -35.41 -29.71
N PRO A 562 -9.49 -34.98 -29.12
CA PRO A 562 -10.10 -33.65 -29.19
C PRO A 562 -9.82 -32.75 -27.97
N PHE A 563 -9.70 -31.44 -28.21
CA PHE A 563 -9.51 -30.42 -27.16
C PHE A 563 -10.76 -29.54 -27.03
N TYR A 564 -11.16 -29.25 -25.79
CA TYR A 564 -12.10 -28.19 -25.45
C TYR A 564 -11.32 -27.12 -24.68
N LEU A 565 -11.25 -25.91 -25.22
CA LEU A 565 -10.67 -24.74 -24.55
C LEU A 565 -11.65 -24.27 -23.47
N TYR A 566 -11.48 -24.73 -22.24
CA TYR A 566 -11.96 -23.99 -21.08
C TYR A 566 -10.92 -22.93 -20.73
N GLU A 567 -11.36 -21.67 -20.74
CA GLU A 567 -10.67 -20.42 -20.37
C GLU A 567 -9.27 -20.59 -19.72
N LEU A 568 -8.24 -20.54 -20.56
CA LEU A 568 -6.87 -20.28 -20.10
C LEU A 568 -6.71 -18.76 -19.98
N ASN A 569 -6.78 -18.23 -18.76
CA ASN A 569 -6.53 -16.83 -18.42
C ASN A 569 -5.04 -16.46 -18.57
N PHE A 570 -4.56 -16.40 -19.80
CA PHE A 570 -3.44 -15.52 -20.16
C PHE A 570 -4.02 -14.23 -20.73
N ASN A 571 -3.38 -13.09 -20.46
CA ASN A 571 -3.75 -11.77 -21.01
C ASN A 571 -3.51 -11.68 -22.53
N PHE A 572 -4.27 -12.46 -23.30
CA PHE A 572 -4.40 -12.34 -24.74
C PHE A 572 -5.87 -12.18 -25.06
N VAL A 573 -6.23 -11.08 -25.72
CA VAL A 573 -7.56 -10.95 -26.33
C VAL A 573 -7.59 -11.92 -27.52
N VAL A 574 -8.31 -13.03 -27.37
CA VAL A 574 -8.58 -13.97 -28.46
C VAL A 574 -9.89 -13.56 -29.14
N LEU A 575 -9.80 -12.90 -30.30
CA LEU A 575 -10.94 -12.69 -31.18
C LEU A 575 -11.36 -14.04 -31.79
N THR A 576 -12.43 -14.63 -31.27
CA THR A 576 -13.04 -15.86 -31.82
C THR A 576 -14.17 -15.45 -32.76
N ILE A 577 -13.99 -15.62 -34.07
CA ILE A 577 -15.09 -15.46 -35.05
C ILE A 577 -15.85 -16.78 -35.08
N LEU A 578 -17.01 -16.85 -34.41
CA LEU A 578 -17.94 -17.95 -34.57
C LEU A 578 -18.71 -17.78 -35.89
N ALA A 579 -18.43 -18.64 -36.86
CA ALA A 579 -19.31 -18.81 -38.01
C ALA A 579 -20.47 -19.73 -37.57
N ASN A 580 -21.66 -19.14 -37.36
CA ASN A 580 -22.89 -19.94 -37.27
C ASN A 580 -23.11 -20.60 -38.63
N SER A 581 -23.02 -21.94 -38.68
CA SER A 581 -23.35 -22.72 -39.86
C SER A 581 -24.47 -23.71 -39.51
N ASP A 582 -25.69 -23.19 -39.39
CA ASP A 582 -26.90 -24.02 -39.49
C ASP A 582 -27.45 -24.05 -40.93
N ASP A 583 -26.66 -23.61 -41.91
CA ASP A 583 -27.03 -23.67 -43.33
C ASP A 583 -25.93 -24.38 -44.14
N GLU A 584 -26.12 -25.68 -44.38
CA GLU A 584 -25.20 -26.58 -45.12
C GLU A 584 -25.00 -26.21 -46.60
N THR A 585 -25.49 -25.06 -47.07
CA THR A 585 -25.50 -24.71 -48.50
C THR A 585 -24.65 -23.52 -48.92
N SER A 586 -23.90 -22.86 -48.00
CA SER A 586 -23.10 -21.66 -48.34
C SER A 586 -21.58 -21.73 -48.08
N THR A 587 -21.03 -22.90 -47.75
CA THR A 587 -19.62 -23.09 -47.36
C THR A 587 -18.63 -23.19 -48.53
N SER A 588 -18.61 -22.25 -49.48
CA SER A 588 -17.65 -22.30 -50.61
C SER A 588 -16.90 -21.02 -51.00
N SER A 589 -16.92 -19.94 -50.21
CA SER A 589 -16.40 -18.64 -50.70
C SER A 589 -15.23 -17.98 -49.95
N LEU A 590 -14.42 -18.73 -49.19
CA LEU A 590 -13.05 -18.29 -48.85
C LEU A 590 -12.05 -18.99 -49.76
N LYS A 591 -11.95 -18.52 -51.02
CA LYS A 591 -11.11 -19.12 -52.06
C LYS A 591 -9.60 -19.10 -51.76
N ASN A 592 -9.14 -18.32 -50.77
CA ASN A 592 -7.73 -18.35 -50.35
C ASN A 592 -7.57 -17.79 -48.92
N PRO A 593 -7.70 -18.64 -47.88
CA PRO A 593 -7.60 -18.24 -46.48
C PRO A 593 -6.26 -17.57 -46.14
N THR A 594 -5.18 -18.00 -46.80
CA THR A 594 -3.81 -17.51 -46.59
C THR A 594 -3.60 -16.09 -47.12
N GLU A 595 -4.22 -15.73 -48.25
CA GLU A 595 -4.21 -14.35 -48.78
C GLU A 595 -5.03 -13.40 -47.90
N PHE A 596 -6.19 -13.87 -47.41
CA PHE A 596 -7.04 -13.11 -46.48
C PHE A 596 -6.33 -12.83 -45.15
N LEU A 597 -5.63 -13.82 -44.60
CA LEU A 597 -4.79 -13.67 -43.40
C LEU A 597 -3.63 -12.70 -43.59
N LYS A 598 -2.91 -12.78 -44.72
CA LYS A 598 -1.83 -11.83 -45.06
C LYS A 598 -2.35 -10.40 -45.21
N MET A 599 -3.56 -10.23 -45.75
CA MET A 599 -4.20 -8.92 -45.92
C MET A 599 -4.62 -8.29 -44.59
N ILE A 600 -5.18 -9.08 -43.64
CA ILE A 600 -5.54 -8.60 -42.30
C ILE A 600 -4.30 -8.20 -41.50
N LEU A 601 -3.27 -9.06 -41.49
CA LEU A 601 -2.00 -8.80 -40.79
C LEU A 601 -1.25 -7.58 -41.33
N LYS A 602 -1.40 -7.26 -42.62
CA LYS A 602 -0.79 -6.08 -43.25
C LYS A 602 -1.48 -4.76 -42.89
N ASN A 603 -2.77 -4.81 -42.50
CA ASN A 603 -3.60 -3.62 -42.24
C ASN A 603 -3.88 -3.37 -40.75
N LEU A 604 -3.63 -4.34 -39.87
CA LEU A 604 -3.65 -4.14 -38.42
C LEU A 604 -2.42 -3.30 -38.01
N LYS A 605 -2.61 -1.99 -37.87
CA LYS A 605 -1.71 -1.19 -37.02
C LYS A 605 -2.03 -1.49 -35.56
N ALA A 606 -1.00 -1.50 -34.71
CA ALA A 606 -1.09 -1.73 -33.27
C ALA A 606 -2.29 -0.96 -32.67
N VAL A 607 -3.29 -1.70 -32.20
CA VAL A 607 -4.46 -1.16 -31.53
C VAL A 607 -4.12 -1.09 -30.03
N PRO A 608 -4.13 0.09 -29.39
CA PRO A 608 -3.93 0.16 -27.95
C PRO A 608 -5.10 -0.50 -27.23
N VAL A 609 -4.81 -1.29 -26.20
CA VAL A 609 -5.83 -1.89 -25.34
C VAL A 609 -6.38 -0.85 -24.38
N ILE A 610 -7.71 -0.70 -24.38
CA ILE A 610 -8.44 0.13 -23.43
C ILE A 610 -9.10 -0.81 -22.42
N PRO A 611 -8.97 -0.58 -21.10
CA PRO A 611 -9.57 -1.43 -20.10
C PRO A 611 -11.12 -1.39 -20.17
N PRO A 612 -11.82 -2.48 -19.80
CA PRO A 612 -13.29 -2.60 -19.92
C PRO A 612 -14.09 -1.51 -19.19
N SER A 613 -13.47 -0.81 -18.23
CA SER A 613 -14.11 0.25 -17.43
C SER A 613 -14.12 1.63 -18.09
N SER A 614 -13.56 1.78 -19.30
CA SER A 614 -13.44 3.08 -20.00
C SER A 614 -14.16 3.08 -21.36
N PHE A 615 -15.47 2.84 -21.36
CA PHE A 615 -16.31 3.13 -22.52
C PHE A 615 -16.68 4.63 -22.54
N CYS A 616 -15.74 5.45 -22.99
CA CYS A 616 -16.02 6.82 -23.45
C CYS A 616 -15.17 7.11 -24.70
N TYR A 617 -15.36 6.34 -25.77
CA TYR A 617 -14.94 6.76 -27.10
C TYR A 617 -16.03 7.60 -27.74
N SER A 618 -15.64 8.65 -28.47
CA SER A 618 -16.59 9.39 -29.30
C SER A 618 -17.15 8.42 -30.35
N THR A 619 -18.47 8.30 -30.43
CA THR A 619 -19.20 7.40 -31.34
C THR A 619 -18.83 7.58 -32.82
N LEU A 620 -18.14 8.67 -33.17
CA LEU A 620 -17.70 8.99 -34.52
C LEU A 620 -16.45 8.21 -34.98
N GLU A 621 -15.48 7.98 -34.10
CA GLU A 621 -14.20 7.33 -34.46
C GLU A 621 -14.39 5.82 -34.68
N LEU A 622 -15.11 5.18 -33.76
CA LEU A 622 -15.50 3.77 -33.92
C LEU A 622 -16.30 3.57 -35.22
N ALA A 623 -17.24 4.46 -35.52
CA ALA A 623 -18.07 4.38 -36.73
C ALA A 623 -17.25 4.54 -38.02
N ASN A 624 -16.16 5.31 -38.01
CA ASN A 624 -15.28 5.50 -39.17
C ASN A 624 -14.42 4.26 -39.43
N ASP A 625 -13.91 3.60 -38.38
CA ASP A 625 -13.16 2.35 -38.52
C ASP A 625 -14.07 1.21 -38.99
N PHE A 626 -15.28 1.10 -38.42
CA PHE A 626 -16.31 0.16 -38.86
C PHE A 626 -16.70 0.39 -40.33
N LYS A 627 -16.87 1.65 -40.74
CA LYS A 627 -17.21 1.99 -42.13
C LYS A 627 -16.08 1.66 -43.10
N THR A 628 -14.82 1.81 -42.68
CA THR A 628 -13.63 1.49 -43.50
C THR A 628 -13.51 -0.01 -43.72
N ILE A 629 -13.67 -0.79 -42.64
CA ILE A 629 -13.65 -2.27 -42.68
C ILE A 629 -14.83 -2.78 -43.52
N PHE A 630 -16.04 -2.26 -43.30
CA PHE A 630 -17.23 -2.65 -44.04
C PHE A 630 -17.13 -2.32 -45.55
N ASN A 631 -16.58 -1.16 -45.91
CA ASN A 631 -16.40 -0.79 -47.31
C ASN A 631 -15.37 -1.68 -48.03
N GLU A 632 -14.29 -2.10 -47.35
CA GLU A 632 -13.31 -3.01 -47.93
C GLU A 632 -13.82 -4.46 -48.02
N LEU A 633 -14.62 -4.93 -47.05
CA LEU A 633 -15.28 -6.24 -47.14
C LEU A 633 -16.26 -6.28 -48.32
N LYS A 634 -17.03 -5.20 -48.52
CA LYS A 634 -17.97 -5.06 -49.64
C LYS A 634 -17.26 -4.96 -50.99
N LYS A 635 -16.13 -4.24 -51.06
CA LYS A 635 -15.30 -4.08 -52.27
C LYS A 635 -14.66 -5.39 -52.73
N ASN A 636 -14.33 -6.28 -51.79
CA ASN A 636 -13.74 -7.59 -52.08
C ASN A 636 -14.77 -8.75 -52.13
N ARG A 637 -16.07 -8.43 -52.19
CA ARG A 637 -17.21 -9.39 -52.30
C ARG A 637 -17.31 -10.42 -51.17
N TYR A 638 -16.78 -10.11 -49.98
CA TYR A 638 -17.06 -10.89 -48.77
C TYR A 638 -18.45 -10.46 -48.25
N LEU A 639 -19.45 -11.32 -48.43
CA LEU A 639 -20.84 -11.05 -48.02
C LEU A 639 -20.96 -11.21 -46.50
N ALA A 640 -20.69 -10.14 -45.74
CA ALA A 640 -21.13 -10.02 -44.36
C ALA A 640 -22.21 -8.95 -44.29
N THR A 641 -23.40 -9.27 -43.79
CA THR A 641 -24.40 -8.24 -43.53
C THR A 641 -23.99 -7.47 -42.28
N ALA A 642 -24.45 -6.21 -42.14
CA ALA A 642 -24.18 -5.42 -40.92
C ALA A 642 -24.69 -6.10 -39.64
N HIS A 643 -25.65 -7.02 -39.78
CA HIS A 643 -26.20 -7.86 -38.73
C HIS A 643 -25.18 -8.92 -38.25
N ASP A 644 -24.50 -9.59 -39.19
CA ASP A 644 -23.50 -10.64 -38.88
C ASP A 644 -22.29 -10.05 -38.15
N ILE A 645 -21.84 -8.87 -38.58
CA ILE A 645 -20.71 -8.15 -37.95
C ILE A 645 -21.09 -7.68 -36.54
N SER A 646 -22.35 -7.30 -36.31
CA SER A 646 -22.81 -6.84 -35.00
C SER A 646 -22.84 -7.97 -33.95
N ASN A 647 -23.36 -9.14 -34.33
CA ASN A 647 -23.45 -10.28 -33.41
C ASN A 647 -22.07 -10.85 -33.03
N ILE A 648 -21.07 -10.74 -33.92
CA ILE A 648 -19.68 -11.13 -33.64
C ILE A 648 -19.06 -10.32 -32.49
N TYR A 649 -19.43 -9.04 -32.35
CA TYR A 649 -18.83 -8.14 -31.36
C TYR A 649 -19.65 -7.98 -30.07
N PHE A 650 -20.98 -8.13 -30.13
CA PHE A 650 -21.88 -7.82 -29.02
C PHE A 650 -22.73 -9.02 -28.55
N GLY A 651 -22.51 -10.21 -29.12
CA GLY A 651 -23.30 -11.42 -28.82
C GLY A 651 -24.73 -11.37 -29.38
N ASP A 652 -25.61 -12.27 -28.92
CA ASP A 652 -26.96 -12.49 -29.48
C ASP A 652 -27.90 -11.27 -29.46
N ASN A 653 -27.56 -10.24 -28.68
CA ASN A 653 -28.32 -8.98 -28.60
C ASN A 653 -27.72 -7.85 -29.47
N GLY A 654 -26.67 -8.12 -30.25
CA GLY A 654 -25.95 -7.12 -31.06
C GLY A 654 -26.84 -6.41 -32.08
N ALA A 655 -27.83 -7.11 -32.65
CA ALA A 655 -28.80 -6.51 -33.56
C ALA A 655 -29.68 -5.45 -32.89
N GLN A 656 -30.09 -5.65 -31.62
CA GLN A 656 -30.84 -4.66 -30.86
C GLN A 656 -29.95 -3.48 -30.45
N TYR A 657 -28.69 -3.73 -30.11
CA TYR A 657 -27.73 -2.68 -29.74
C TYR A 657 -27.39 -1.79 -30.94
N VAL A 658 -27.18 -2.38 -32.13
CA VAL A 658 -26.97 -1.63 -33.38
C VAL A 658 -28.25 -0.96 -33.87
N ALA A 659 -29.43 -1.56 -33.65
CA ALA A 659 -30.70 -0.87 -33.92
C ALA A 659 -30.87 0.36 -33.00
N HIS A 660 -30.52 0.25 -31.71
CA HIS A 660 -30.52 1.37 -30.77
C HIS A 660 -29.49 2.43 -31.17
N LEU A 661 -28.26 2.02 -31.48
CA LEU A 661 -27.18 2.91 -31.91
C LEU A 661 -27.48 3.60 -33.24
N LEU A 662 -28.13 2.91 -34.18
CA LEU A 662 -28.59 3.48 -35.45
C LEU A 662 -29.78 4.41 -35.25
N ASN A 663 -30.66 4.14 -34.29
CA ASN A 663 -31.73 5.04 -33.88
C ASN A 663 -31.14 6.29 -33.22
N ASP A 664 -30.16 6.14 -32.34
CA ASP A 664 -29.43 7.25 -31.69
C ASP A 664 -28.61 8.05 -32.70
N ILE A 665 -28.00 7.41 -33.71
CA ILE A 665 -27.32 8.06 -34.83
C ILE A 665 -28.33 8.75 -35.76
N LYS A 666 -29.54 8.20 -35.93
CA LYS A 666 -30.61 8.83 -36.70
C LYS A 666 -31.18 10.03 -35.95
N THR A 667 -31.40 9.94 -34.65
CA THR A 667 -31.76 11.03 -33.75
C THR A 667 -30.65 12.09 -33.69
N LEU A 668 -29.37 11.69 -33.66
CA LEU A 668 -28.23 12.61 -33.75
C LEU A 668 -28.11 13.24 -35.13
N LYS A 669 -28.41 12.53 -36.23
CA LYS A 669 -28.47 13.10 -37.58
C LYS A 669 -29.66 14.05 -37.75
N GLU A 670 -30.83 13.73 -37.19
CA GLU A 670 -31.99 14.61 -37.16
C GLU A 670 -31.73 15.84 -36.28
N LEU A 671 -30.99 15.70 -35.17
CA LEU A 671 -30.51 16.82 -34.34
C LEU A 671 -29.40 17.65 -35.01
N VAL A 672 -28.53 17.04 -35.82
CA VAL A 672 -27.48 17.72 -36.59
C VAL A 672 -28.07 18.42 -37.83
N VAL A 673 -29.07 17.82 -38.46
CA VAL A 673 -29.86 18.43 -39.55
C VAL A 673 -30.68 19.58 -38.98
N ALA A 674 -31.41 19.39 -37.87
CA ALA A 674 -32.11 20.45 -37.15
C ALA A 674 -31.13 21.55 -36.70
N ARG A 675 -29.93 21.22 -36.21
CA ARG A 675 -28.89 22.20 -35.89
C ARG A 675 -28.42 22.94 -37.15
N SER A 676 -28.27 22.28 -38.29
CA SER A 676 -27.85 22.93 -39.54
C SER A 676 -28.95 23.80 -40.16
N GLU A 677 -30.22 23.42 -40.03
CA GLU A 677 -31.40 24.20 -40.45
C GLU A 677 -31.62 25.38 -39.51
N ILE A 678 -31.50 25.20 -38.19
CA ILE A 678 -31.51 26.27 -37.18
C ILE A 678 -30.32 27.21 -37.38
N THR A 679 -29.11 26.70 -37.71
CA THR A 679 -27.93 27.55 -37.98
C THR A 679 -28.06 28.30 -39.32
N ALA A 680 -28.78 27.74 -40.29
CA ALA A 680 -29.11 28.41 -41.54
C ALA A 680 -30.20 29.48 -41.37
N GLU A 681 -31.25 29.24 -40.56
CA GLU A 681 -32.23 30.25 -40.14
C GLU A 681 -31.59 31.33 -39.26
N TYR A 682 -30.62 30.99 -38.41
CA TYR A 682 -29.88 31.95 -37.60
C TYR A 682 -28.95 32.83 -38.45
N LYS A 683 -28.32 32.26 -39.48
CA LYS A 683 -27.52 33.03 -40.45
C LYS A 683 -28.39 33.92 -41.34
N ALA A 684 -29.57 33.45 -41.75
CA ALA A 684 -30.53 34.23 -42.53
C ALA A 684 -31.18 35.36 -41.72
N SER A 685 -31.30 35.21 -40.39
CA SER A 685 -31.82 36.26 -39.49
C SER A 685 -30.75 37.22 -38.95
N SER A 686 -29.46 36.88 -39.05
CA SER A 686 -28.34 37.72 -38.57
C SER A 686 -27.95 38.91 -39.46
N GLU A 687 -28.65 39.16 -40.57
CA GLU A 687 -28.48 40.39 -41.39
C GLU A 687 -29.30 41.59 -40.91
N LYS A 688 -29.98 41.51 -39.75
CA LYS A 688 -30.57 42.69 -39.10
C LYS A 688 -30.19 42.76 -37.63
N GLU A 689 -29.54 43.86 -37.29
CA GLU A 689 -29.14 44.27 -35.95
C GLU A 689 -30.29 44.14 -34.93
N HIS A 690 -30.05 43.46 -33.80
CA HIS A 690 -30.29 43.89 -32.42
C HIS A 690 -30.26 42.70 -31.44
N CYS A 691 -29.56 42.88 -30.32
CA CYS A 691 -29.52 41.96 -29.18
C CYS A 691 -30.92 41.62 -28.63
N ILE A 692 -31.15 40.37 -28.22
CA ILE A 692 -31.91 39.93 -27.02
C ILE A 692 -31.54 38.46 -26.76
N GLY A 693 -31.23 38.11 -25.51
CA GLY A 693 -30.79 36.77 -25.10
C GLY A 693 -31.92 35.80 -24.79
N PHE A 694 -31.61 34.49 -24.84
CA PHE A 694 -32.39 33.42 -24.21
C PHE A 694 -31.47 32.25 -23.79
N SER A 695 -31.64 31.82 -22.54
CA SER A 695 -31.10 30.57 -21.99
C SER A 695 -31.94 29.38 -22.44
N PHE A 696 -31.33 28.24 -22.74
CA PHE A 696 -32.04 26.96 -22.80
C PHE A 696 -31.42 25.92 -21.87
N ASP A 697 -32.30 25.36 -21.05
CA ASP A 697 -32.12 24.35 -20.01
C ASP A 697 -32.15 22.94 -20.64
N LEU A 698 -31.06 22.18 -20.46
CA LEU A 698 -30.85 20.84 -21.02
C LEU A 698 -31.36 19.72 -20.10
N SER A 699 -32.14 20.02 -19.06
CA SER A 699 -32.61 19.03 -18.06
C SER A 699 -33.70 18.06 -18.53
N LYS A 700 -34.01 17.96 -19.83
CA LYS A 700 -35.08 17.09 -20.36
C LYS A 700 -34.69 16.06 -21.43
N ALA A 701 -33.40 15.80 -21.65
CA ALA A 701 -32.97 14.78 -22.61
C ALA A 701 -31.88 13.85 -22.04
N PHE A 702 -32.20 13.21 -20.91
CA PHE A 702 -31.57 11.96 -20.46
C PHE A 702 -32.62 10.87 -20.45
#